data_AF-A0A0U3MRY8-F1
#
_entry.id   AF-A0A0U3MRY8-F1
#
_cell.length_a   1.000
_cell.length_b   1.000
_cell.length_c   1.000
_cell.angle_alpha   90.00
_cell.angle_beta   90.00
_cell.angle_gamma   90.00
#
_symmetry.space_group_name_H-M   'P 1'
#
loop_
_entity.id
_entity.type
_entity.pdbx_description
1 polymer ?
#
loop_
_entity_poly.entity_id
_entity_poly.type
_entity_poly.pdbx_seq_one_letter_code
_entity_poly.pdbx_strand_id
1 'polypeptide(L)'
;MHFPALFQDRPALVLGLGDSGLAMAAWAARLGARVTVWDSREQPPQLATLRERLPQAGFIHGPLSSDLLSGLLDASALVFKSPGLSPLDERLKPVYDAAAALGLRVQGELDLFAQALDQLKQLYRYAPGVLAITGTNGKTTTTSMTALLAERAGRRVAMAGNIGPTLLGTLADALDQEPQPVDPEALAEAEAVTEADAAKSEADAEVTAPTTSAPSSAPLEHDTAARATVALPLDGDVTVASDLPTPADHVAGAAEATNVETEAAVSTDAGADTVGVVADADTVGAPADAETAGVPADGEAVGVAAAADGVAADTAADIAGVTAADTAADIAGAPAADAAGVPTAAVAPEADERNVLDTVAELLDEAPLPIKPPPPRPPDFEVLPQVWVLELSSFQLDGVVGFEPSAAAVLNITQDHLDWHGDMPSYARAKGRIFGEQAVMVINRDDPEVEALVPAPVQVKQGRGRPSKLVERHVVRFGLDAPRRPGDFGLVVENGMAWLVRARELEEGVKRRKGEEEEPLSLQRLMPADALRVRGRHNAANALAALALASSIDCPLAPMLHGLREYRGEPHRVEFVTAIQGVDFYDDSKGTNVGATVAAILGLGVDRAPAKLVMILGGDGKGQDFSPLATPMAVHARAAALIGRDAAQIEAALQGTGVPMQRHDSLEAATRWALDQAHAGDSVLLSPACASLDMFRNYAHRAEVFIQTVHELAQDQGLIG
;
A
#
# COMPACT_ATOMS: atom_id res chain seq x y z
N MET A 1 0.34 -3.05 -26.54
CA MET A 1 1.72 -3.57 -26.79
C MET A 1 1.81 -5.11 -26.82
N HIS A 2 2.75 -5.70 -27.57
CA HIS A 2 2.92 -7.17 -27.71
C HIS A 2 3.99 -7.77 -26.76
N PHE A 3 3.56 -8.50 -25.73
CA PHE A 3 4.48 -9.29 -24.90
C PHE A 3 4.90 -10.59 -25.62
N PRO A 4 6.17 -11.02 -25.55
CA PRO A 4 6.58 -12.34 -26.01
C PRO A 4 5.94 -13.46 -25.18
N ALA A 5 5.65 -14.60 -25.82
CA ALA A 5 5.10 -15.79 -25.18
C ALA A 5 6.16 -16.54 -24.33
N LEU A 6 6.60 -15.91 -23.24
CA LEU A 6 7.70 -16.41 -22.39
C LEU A 6 7.38 -17.71 -21.66
N PHE A 7 6.10 -18.07 -21.55
CA PHE A 7 5.62 -19.28 -20.90
C PHE A 7 5.01 -20.29 -21.89
N GLN A 8 5.28 -20.15 -23.19
CA GLN A 8 4.74 -20.99 -24.26
C GLN A 8 4.73 -22.49 -23.91
N ASP A 9 3.53 -23.07 -23.86
CA ASP A 9 3.22 -24.48 -23.58
C ASP A 9 3.64 -25.03 -22.21
N ARG A 10 4.26 -24.21 -21.35
CA ARG A 10 4.66 -24.60 -19.98
C ARG A 10 3.42 -24.81 -19.10
N PRO A 11 3.37 -25.86 -18.25
CA PRO A 11 2.27 -26.01 -17.30
C PRO A 11 2.39 -24.96 -16.18
N ALA A 12 1.27 -24.33 -15.82
CA ALA A 12 1.20 -23.34 -14.75
C ALA A 12 0.12 -23.71 -13.73
N LEU A 13 0.53 -23.99 -12.48
CA LEU A 13 -0.35 -24.28 -11.36
C LEU A 13 -0.57 -23.01 -10.53
N VAL A 14 -1.79 -22.50 -10.48
CA VAL A 14 -2.19 -21.36 -9.64
C VAL A 14 -2.90 -21.87 -8.39
N LEU A 15 -2.35 -21.59 -7.21
CA LEU A 15 -2.88 -21.98 -5.91
C LEU A 15 -3.73 -20.84 -5.34
N GLY A 16 -5.02 -21.11 -5.16
CA GLY A 16 -6.05 -20.16 -4.75
C GLY A 16 -6.52 -19.31 -5.92
N LEU A 17 -7.84 -19.25 -6.13
CA LEU A 17 -8.43 -18.34 -7.13
C LEU A 17 -8.57 -16.93 -6.51
N GLY A 18 -9.80 -16.42 -6.32
CA GLY A 18 -10.00 -15.02 -5.96
C GLY A 18 -9.39 -14.06 -6.99
N ASP A 19 -9.20 -12.80 -6.62
CA ASP A 19 -8.84 -11.75 -7.58
C ASP A 19 -7.37 -11.85 -8.03
N SER A 20 -6.42 -11.97 -7.10
CA SER A 20 -4.99 -12.20 -7.43
C SER A 20 -4.76 -13.51 -8.18
N GLY A 21 -5.47 -14.60 -7.83
CA GLY A 21 -5.35 -15.88 -8.53
C GLY A 21 -5.89 -15.81 -9.95
N LEU A 22 -7.03 -15.14 -10.17
CA LEU A 22 -7.55 -14.89 -11.51
C LEU A 22 -6.58 -14.02 -12.33
N ALA A 23 -5.99 -12.98 -11.72
CA ALA A 23 -5.03 -12.10 -12.38
C ALA A 23 -3.74 -12.85 -12.78
N MET A 24 -3.19 -13.70 -11.91
CA MET A 24 -2.05 -14.56 -12.24
C MET A 24 -2.39 -15.61 -13.30
N ALA A 25 -3.58 -16.22 -13.25
CA ALA A 25 -4.04 -17.16 -14.26
C ALA A 25 -4.16 -16.48 -15.65
N ALA A 26 -4.77 -15.30 -15.73
CA ALA A 26 -4.89 -14.53 -16.95
C ALA A 26 -3.53 -14.09 -17.49
N TRP A 27 -2.62 -13.64 -16.62
CA TRP A 27 -1.27 -13.25 -17.00
C TRP A 27 -0.43 -14.43 -17.51
N ALA A 28 -0.50 -15.58 -16.83
CA ALA A 28 0.19 -16.80 -17.28
C ALA A 28 -0.35 -17.28 -18.64
N ALA A 29 -1.66 -17.26 -18.85
CA ALA A 29 -2.29 -17.59 -20.13
C ALA A 29 -1.90 -16.60 -21.24
N ARG A 30 -1.83 -15.29 -20.94
CA ARG A 30 -1.35 -14.24 -21.87
C ARG A 30 0.08 -14.51 -22.35
N LEU A 31 0.92 -15.07 -21.49
CA LEU A 31 2.31 -15.46 -21.83
C LEU A 31 2.43 -16.87 -22.44
N GLY A 32 1.32 -17.54 -22.76
CA GLY A 32 1.29 -18.83 -23.46
C GLY A 32 1.28 -20.08 -22.58
N ALA A 33 1.10 -19.95 -21.26
CA ALA A 33 1.09 -21.09 -20.33
C ALA A 33 -0.21 -21.92 -20.41
N ARG A 34 -0.09 -23.23 -20.13
CA ARG A 34 -1.22 -24.13 -19.91
C ARG A 34 -1.64 -24.08 -18.44
N VAL A 35 -2.65 -23.26 -18.14
CA VAL A 35 -3.05 -22.92 -16.76
C VAL A 35 -3.99 -23.96 -16.15
N THR A 36 -3.68 -24.38 -14.93
CA THR A 36 -4.57 -25.09 -14.02
C THR A 36 -4.67 -24.30 -12.71
N VAL A 37 -5.89 -24.00 -12.26
CA VAL A 37 -6.16 -23.35 -10.98
C VAL A 37 -6.62 -24.40 -9.96
N TRP A 38 -6.05 -24.37 -8.77
CA TRP A 38 -6.56 -25.09 -7.61
C TRP A 38 -7.16 -24.14 -6.59
N ASP A 39 -8.29 -24.50 -5.99
CA ASP A 39 -8.76 -23.87 -4.76
C ASP A 39 -9.25 -24.94 -3.77
N SER A 40 -9.11 -24.68 -2.47
CA SER A 40 -9.62 -25.57 -1.44
C SER A 40 -11.15 -25.68 -1.42
N ARG A 41 -11.85 -24.69 -1.99
CA ARG A 41 -13.31 -24.63 -2.11
C ARG A 41 -13.73 -25.20 -3.47
N GLU A 42 -14.86 -25.91 -3.49
CA GLU A 42 -15.49 -26.37 -4.75
C GLU A 42 -16.04 -25.19 -5.58
N GLN A 43 -16.56 -24.15 -4.91
CA GLN A 43 -17.09 -22.93 -5.54
C GLN A 43 -16.42 -21.68 -4.93
N PRO A 44 -15.16 -21.38 -5.29
CA PRO A 44 -14.49 -20.17 -4.86
C PRO A 44 -15.03 -18.93 -5.62
N PRO A 45 -14.86 -17.72 -5.05
CA PRO A 45 -15.04 -16.48 -5.79
C PRO A 45 -14.23 -16.47 -7.09
N GLN A 46 -14.76 -15.78 -8.10
CA GLN A 46 -14.22 -15.70 -9.47
C GLN A 46 -14.24 -16.99 -10.31
N LEU A 47 -14.80 -18.13 -9.84
CA LEU A 47 -14.85 -19.36 -10.66
C LEU A 47 -15.67 -19.21 -11.95
N ALA A 48 -16.77 -18.45 -11.92
CA ALA A 48 -17.56 -18.15 -13.12
C ALA A 48 -16.73 -17.32 -14.12
N THR A 49 -16.12 -16.23 -13.64
CA THR A 49 -15.24 -15.34 -14.41
C THR A 49 -14.02 -16.07 -14.99
N LEU A 50 -13.45 -17.04 -14.27
CA LEU A 50 -12.36 -17.89 -14.77
C LEU A 50 -12.82 -18.71 -15.98
N ARG A 51 -13.98 -19.36 -15.89
CA ARG A 51 -14.55 -20.18 -16.99
C ARG A 51 -14.96 -19.34 -18.20
N GLU A 52 -15.38 -18.11 -17.98
CA GLU A 52 -15.74 -17.15 -19.03
C GLU A 52 -14.50 -16.60 -19.74
N ARG A 53 -13.51 -16.10 -18.98
CA ARG A 53 -12.31 -15.45 -19.55
C ARG A 53 -11.24 -16.42 -20.03
N LEU A 54 -11.13 -17.60 -19.41
CA LEU A 54 -10.13 -18.62 -19.69
C LEU A 54 -10.80 -20.02 -19.77
N PRO A 55 -11.68 -20.27 -20.76
CA PRO A 55 -12.37 -21.56 -20.89
C PRO A 55 -11.43 -22.76 -21.08
N GLN A 56 -10.19 -22.53 -21.50
CA GLN A 56 -9.12 -23.52 -21.62
C GLN A 56 -8.37 -23.82 -20.31
N ALA A 57 -8.59 -23.04 -19.25
CA ALA A 57 -7.92 -23.26 -17.96
C ALA A 57 -8.58 -24.41 -17.19
N GLY A 58 -7.76 -25.32 -16.65
CA GLY A 58 -8.23 -26.35 -15.74
C GLY A 58 -8.65 -25.74 -14.40
N PHE A 59 -9.68 -26.30 -13.76
CA PHE A 59 -10.02 -26.02 -12.37
C PHE A 59 -10.10 -27.32 -11.58
N ILE A 60 -9.42 -27.39 -10.44
CA ILE A 60 -9.39 -28.54 -9.53
C ILE A 60 -9.64 -28.08 -8.08
N HIS A 61 -10.21 -28.97 -7.28
CA HIS A 61 -10.42 -28.76 -5.84
C HIS A 61 -10.17 -30.07 -5.09
N GLY A 62 -10.08 -29.99 -3.76
CA GLY A 62 -9.79 -31.16 -2.91
C GLY A 62 -8.30 -31.47 -2.74
N PRO A 63 -7.94 -32.69 -2.28
CA PRO A 63 -6.58 -33.03 -1.88
C PRO A 63 -5.58 -33.05 -3.04
N LEU A 64 -4.41 -32.43 -2.84
CA LEU A 64 -3.29 -32.42 -3.79
C LEU A 64 -2.40 -33.65 -3.57
N SER A 65 -2.82 -34.80 -4.11
CA SER A 65 -2.07 -36.05 -4.02
C SER A 65 -0.78 -36.03 -4.86
N SER A 66 0.18 -36.89 -4.53
CA SER A 66 1.41 -37.11 -5.31
C SER A 66 1.12 -37.37 -6.78
N ASP A 67 0.13 -38.22 -7.06
CA ASP A 67 -0.18 -38.68 -8.41
C ASP A 67 -0.77 -37.53 -9.25
N LEU A 68 -1.67 -36.73 -8.65
CA LEU A 68 -2.21 -35.52 -9.27
C LEU A 68 -1.11 -34.50 -9.56
N LEU A 69 -0.23 -34.24 -8.59
CA LEU A 69 0.88 -33.30 -8.77
C LEU A 69 1.88 -33.78 -9.83
N SER A 70 2.12 -35.10 -9.95
CA SER A 70 2.99 -35.66 -10.99
C SER A 70 2.48 -35.46 -12.42
N GLY A 71 1.16 -35.27 -12.59
CA GLY A 71 0.55 -34.89 -13.87
C GLY A 71 0.49 -33.39 -14.14
N LEU A 72 0.74 -32.54 -13.13
CA LEU A 72 0.64 -31.08 -13.20
C LEU A 72 2.00 -30.38 -13.20
N LEU A 73 3.02 -30.98 -12.59
CA LEU A 73 4.33 -30.39 -12.37
C LEU A 73 5.43 -31.22 -13.05
N ASP A 74 6.11 -30.61 -14.01
CA ASP A 74 7.38 -31.06 -14.56
C ASP A 74 8.48 -30.01 -14.26
N ALA A 75 9.74 -30.29 -14.64
CA ALA A 75 10.87 -29.38 -14.40
C ALA A 75 10.78 -28.03 -15.14
N SER A 76 9.81 -27.85 -16.05
CA SER A 76 9.50 -26.59 -16.73
C SER A 76 8.31 -25.86 -16.11
N ALA A 77 7.61 -26.45 -15.14
CA ALA A 77 6.38 -25.90 -14.60
C ALA A 77 6.55 -24.53 -13.91
N LEU A 78 5.44 -23.84 -13.75
CA LEU A 78 5.31 -22.58 -13.03
C LEU A 78 4.34 -22.80 -11.88
N VAL A 79 4.68 -22.34 -10.67
CA VAL A 79 3.81 -22.47 -9.50
C VAL A 79 3.58 -21.10 -8.89
N PHE A 80 2.31 -20.68 -8.88
CA PHE A 80 1.89 -19.37 -8.40
C PHE A 80 1.01 -19.52 -7.16
N LYS A 81 1.20 -18.65 -6.15
CA LYS A 81 0.41 -18.70 -4.90
C LYS A 81 -0.30 -17.38 -4.64
N SER A 82 -1.62 -17.44 -4.46
CA SER A 82 -2.41 -16.29 -4.01
C SER A 82 -1.98 -15.87 -2.58
N PRO A 83 -1.82 -14.56 -2.28
CA PRO A 83 -1.28 -14.11 -0.99
C PRO A 83 -2.07 -14.57 0.24
N GLY A 84 -3.39 -14.73 0.11
CA GLY A 84 -4.26 -15.18 1.20
C GLY A 84 -4.04 -16.62 1.67
N LEU A 85 -3.28 -17.43 0.93
CA LEU A 85 -2.91 -18.78 1.34
C LEU A 85 -1.68 -18.76 2.26
N SER A 86 -1.85 -19.26 3.49
CA SER A 86 -0.75 -19.38 4.46
C SER A 86 0.33 -20.34 3.95
N PRO A 87 1.64 -20.04 4.11
CA PRO A 87 2.70 -21.01 3.90
C PRO A 87 2.62 -22.20 4.88
N LEU A 88 1.91 -22.03 5.99
CA LEU A 88 1.66 -23.06 7.01
C LEU A 88 0.44 -23.95 6.72
N ASP A 89 -0.27 -23.73 5.60
CA ASP A 89 -1.41 -24.57 5.20
C ASP A 89 -0.94 -25.98 4.81
N GLU A 90 -1.21 -26.97 5.66
CA GLU A 90 -0.81 -28.37 5.46
C GLU A 90 -1.27 -28.94 4.12
N ARG A 91 -2.38 -28.43 3.55
CA ARG A 91 -2.92 -28.88 2.25
C ARG A 91 -2.01 -28.50 1.08
N LEU A 92 -1.16 -27.48 1.27
CA LEU A 92 -0.18 -27.02 0.27
C LEU A 92 1.18 -27.69 0.43
N LYS A 93 1.46 -28.35 1.56
CA LYS A 93 2.74 -29.03 1.80
C LYS A 93 3.15 -30.00 0.67
N PRO A 94 2.26 -30.85 0.11
CA PRO A 94 2.60 -31.69 -1.04
C PRO A 94 3.08 -30.91 -2.26
N VAL A 95 2.56 -29.70 -2.49
CA VAL A 95 2.99 -28.83 -3.60
C VAL A 95 4.38 -28.26 -3.35
N TYR A 96 4.65 -27.79 -2.13
CA TYR A 96 5.97 -27.27 -1.77
C TYR A 96 7.04 -28.37 -1.84
N ASP A 97 6.74 -29.58 -1.36
CA ASP A 97 7.63 -30.72 -1.42
C ASP A 97 7.91 -31.14 -2.88
N ALA A 98 6.89 -31.20 -3.73
CA ALA A 98 7.03 -31.51 -5.16
C ALA A 98 7.79 -30.41 -5.94
N ALA A 99 7.49 -29.14 -5.67
CA ALA A 99 8.19 -28.00 -6.28
C ALA A 99 9.68 -28.00 -5.89
N ALA A 100 9.99 -28.21 -4.61
CA ALA A 100 11.36 -28.31 -4.12
C ALA A 100 12.13 -29.48 -4.76
N ALA A 101 11.50 -30.66 -4.90
CA ALA A 101 12.10 -31.82 -5.55
C ALA A 101 12.41 -31.59 -7.04
N LEU A 102 11.66 -30.71 -7.72
CA LEU A 102 11.88 -30.31 -9.11
C LEU A 102 12.74 -29.04 -9.27
N GLY A 103 13.18 -28.41 -8.17
CA GLY A 103 13.92 -27.14 -8.19
C GLY A 103 13.08 -25.91 -8.58
N LEU A 104 11.76 -26.02 -8.53
CA LEU A 104 10.82 -24.96 -8.89
C LEU A 104 10.64 -23.96 -7.74
N ARG A 105 10.57 -22.67 -8.07
CA ARG A 105 10.12 -21.64 -7.12
C ARG A 105 8.59 -21.52 -7.17
N VAL A 106 7.98 -21.41 -5.99
CA VAL A 106 6.64 -20.84 -5.85
C VAL A 106 6.76 -19.31 -5.85
N GLN A 107 5.94 -18.64 -6.66
CA GLN A 107 6.00 -17.19 -6.88
C GLN A 107 4.64 -16.53 -6.56
N GLY A 108 4.66 -15.27 -6.11
CA GLY A 108 3.46 -14.47 -5.91
C GLY A 108 3.11 -13.60 -7.11
N GLU A 109 1.98 -12.89 -7.01
CA GLU A 109 1.57 -11.88 -8.00
C GLU A 109 2.61 -10.75 -8.12
N LEU A 110 3.24 -10.37 -7.00
CA LEU A 110 4.26 -9.32 -6.95
C LEU A 110 5.56 -9.73 -7.66
N ASP A 111 5.99 -10.99 -7.57
CA ASP A 111 7.13 -11.50 -8.36
C ASP A 111 6.84 -11.37 -9.86
N LEU A 112 5.63 -11.74 -10.31
CA LEU A 112 5.23 -11.66 -11.72
C LEU A 112 5.13 -10.21 -12.21
N PHE A 113 4.61 -9.30 -11.39
CA PHE A 113 4.56 -7.87 -11.71
C PHE A 113 5.97 -7.28 -11.84
N ALA A 114 6.89 -7.61 -10.93
CA ALA A 114 8.28 -7.19 -11.00
C ALA A 114 8.99 -7.70 -12.28
N GLN A 115 8.80 -8.99 -12.61
CA GLN A 115 9.30 -9.58 -13.85
C GLN A 115 8.73 -8.88 -15.10
N ALA A 116 7.43 -8.54 -15.10
CA ALA A 116 6.80 -7.85 -16.20
C ALA A 116 7.34 -6.42 -16.41
N LEU A 117 7.60 -5.68 -15.33
CA LEU A 117 8.24 -4.36 -15.43
C LEU A 117 9.69 -4.45 -15.94
N ASP A 118 10.48 -5.43 -15.49
CA ASP A 118 11.84 -5.61 -16.01
C ASP A 118 11.85 -6.02 -17.50
N GLN A 119 10.91 -6.87 -17.93
CA GLN A 119 10.73 -7.22 -19.34
C GLN A 119 10.34 -6.00 -20.18
N LEU A 120 9.41 -5.16 -19.72
CA LEU A 120 9.05 -3.91 -20.39
C LEU A 120 10.21 -2.92 -20.46
N LYS A 121 11.06 -2.87 -19.44
CA LYS A 121 12.29 -2.08 -19.44
C LYS A 121 13.31 -2.60 -20.46
N GLN A 122 13.46 -3.91 -20.60
CA GLN A 122 14.37 -4.53 -21.57
C GLN A 122 13.87 -4.36 -23.02
N LEU A 123 12.57 -4.59 -23.27
CA LEU A 123 11.96 -4.56 -24.61
C LEU A 123 11.67 -3.14 -25.10
N TYR A 124 11.14 -2.29 -24.24
CA TYR A 124 10.56 -0.98 -24.62
C TYR A 124 11.18 0.21 -23.86
N ARG A 125 12.19 -0.01 -23.00
CA ARG A 125 12.79 1.03 -22.14
C ARG A 125 11.79 1.72 -21.19
N TYR A 126 10.64 1.09 -20.95
CA TYR A 126 9.67 1.55 -19.96
C TYR A 126 10.24 1.37 -18.55
N ALA A 127 10.55 2.48 -17.89
CA ALA A 127 11.12 2.52 -16.55
C ALA A 127 10.33 3.53 -15.70
N PRO A 128 9.10 3.17 -15.27
CA PRO A 128 8.27 4.05 -14.46
C PRO A 128 8.83 4.21 -13.05
N GLY A 129 8.44 5.28 -12.37
CA GLY A 129 8.63 5.36 -10.92
C GLY A 129 7.76 4.32 -10.22
N VAL A 130 8.30 3.62 -9.23
CA VAL A 130 7.53 2.65 -8.42
C VAL A 130 7.63 3.06 -6.95
N LEU A 131 6.49 3.44 -6.37
CA LEU A 131 6.35 3.84 -4.98
C LEU A 131 5.59 2.74 -4.24
N ALA A 132 6.20 2.10 -3.25
CA ALA A 132 5.61 0.96 -2.55
C ALA A 132 5.30 1.29 -1.08
N ILE A 133 4.10 0.96 -0.60
CA ILE A 133 3.65 1.27 0.76
C ILE A 133 3.21 0.01 1.49
N THR A 134 3.78 -0.23 2.67
CA THR A 134 3.26 -1.21 3.65
C THR A 134 3.29 -0.66 5.07
N GLY A 135 2.79 -1.46 6.00
CA GLY A 135 2.63 -1.16 7.42
C GLY A 135 1.49 -2.00 8.00
N THR A 136 1.29 -1.95 9.32
CA THR A 136 0.05 -2.48 9.89
C THR A 136 -1.11 -1.55 9.53
N ASN A 137 -0.95 -0.25 9.81
CA ASN A 137 -1.95 0.80 9.66
C ASN A 137 -1.52 1.92 8.68
N GLY A 138 -2.50 2.68 8.17
CA GLY A 138 -2.26 3.86 7.33
C GLY A 138 -1.94 3.60 5.85
N LYS A 139 -1.78 2.33 5.45
CA LYS A 139 -1.42 1.90 4.08
C LYS A 139 -2.24 2.58 2.98
N THR A 140 -3.54 2.38 2.98
CA THR A 140 -4.48 2.85 1.94
C THR A 140 -4.51 4.36 1.87
N THR A 141 -4.64 5.02 3.03
CA THR A 141 -4.61 6.49 3.12
C THR A 141 -3.32 7.08 2.56
N THR A 142 -2.17 6.44 2.83
CA THR A 142 -0.89 6.90 2.30
C THR A 142 -0.74 6.58 0.81
N THR A 143 -1.27 5.44 0.34
CA THR A 143 -1.29 5.05 -1.08
C THR A 143 -2.10 6.05 -1.91
N SER A 144 -3.39 6.25 -1.57
CA SER A 144 -4.29 7.17 -2.26
C SER A 144 -3.80 8.62 -2.19
N MET A 145 -3.25 9.03 -1.05
CA MET A 145 -2.63 10.34 -0.92
C MET A 145 -1.39 10.47 -1.83
N THR A 146 -0.46 9.51 -1.80
CA THR A 146 0.76 9.52 -2.63
C THR A 146 0.43 9.53 -4.13
N ALA A 147 -0.60 8.79 -4.56
CA ALA A 147 -1.10 8.83 -5.92
C ALA A 147 -1.59 10.24 -6.30
N LEU A 148 -2.47 10.84 -5.49
CA LEU A 148 -2.94 12.22 -5.70
C LEU A 148 -1.78 13.24 -5.73
N LEU A 149 -0.74 13.05 -4.90
CA LEU A 149 0.45 13.91 -4.94
C LEU A 149 1.19 13.80 -6.29
N ALA A 150 1.39 12.58 -6.78
CA ALA A 150 2.05 12.32 -8.07
C ALA A 150 1.20 12.80 -9.27
N GLU A 151 -0.12 12.62 -9.24
CA GLU A 151 -1.05 13.15 -10.24
C GLU A 151 -1.00 14.69 -10.30
N ARG A 152 -1.08 15.36 -9.14
CA ARG A 152 -0.97 16.83 -9.07
C ARG A 152 0.40 17.34 -9.50
N ALA A 153 1.46 16.54 -9.30
CA ALA A 153 2.79 16.78 -9.86
C ALA A 153 2.87 16.56 -11.40
N GLY A 154 1.78 16.23 -12.08
CA GLY A 154 1.71 16.07 -13.53
C GLY A 154 2.19 14.71 -14.02
N ARG A 155 2.14 13.67 -13.18
CA ARG A 155 2.42 12.28 -13.58
C ARG A 155 1.12 11.56 -13.95
N ARG A 156 1.17 10.68 -14.95
CA ARG A 156 0.14 9.64 -15.11
C ARG A 156 0.41 8.52 -14.11
N VAL A 157 -0.56 8.21 -13.26
CA VAL A 157 -0.41 7.31 -12.10
C VAL A 157 -1.33 6.10 -12.23
N ALA A 158 -0.88 4.93 -11.78
CA ALA A 158 -1.75 3.81 -11.44
C ALA A 158 -1.56 3.41 -9.97
N MET A 159 -2.67 3.17 -9.29
CA MET A 159 -2.70 2.48 -8.00
C MET A 159 -3.00 1.00 -8.21
N ALA A 160 -2.32 0.12 -7.49
CA ALA A 160 -2.61 -1.31 -7.52
C ALA A 160 -2.15 -2.02 -6.24
N GLY A 161 -2.62 -3.25 -6.04
CA GLY A 161 -2.17 -4.13 -4.95
C GLY A 161 -3.30 -4.58 -4.04
N ASN A 162 -3.07 -4.53 -2.73
CA ASN A 162 -3.81 -5.25 -1.69
C ASN A 162 -5.31 -4.92 -1.59
N ILE A 163 -5.74 -3.69 -1.86
CA ILE A 163 -7.16 -3.26 -1.78
C ILE A 163 -7.82 -3.15 -3.17
N GLY A 164 -7.09 -3.52 -4.22
CA GLY A 164 -7.56 -3.47 -5.60
C GLY A 164 -7.34 -2.09 -6.26
N PRO A 165 -7.24 -2.05 -7.60
CA PRO A 165 -7.18 -3.18 -8.53
C PRO A 165 -5.91 -4.03 -8.36
N THR A 166 -5.89 -5.24 -8.91
CA THR A 166 -4.78 -6.19 -8.79
C THR A 166 -3.55 -5.71 -9.57
N LEU A 167 -2.34 -6.12 -9.17
CA LEU A 167 -1.09 -5.69 -9.81
C LEU A 167 -1.05 -6.08 -11.29
N LEU A 168 -1.33 -7.35 -11.57
CA LEU A 168 -1.28 -7.89 -12.94
C LEU A 168 -2.50 -7.49 -13.78
N GLY A 169 -3.67 -7.32 -13.15
CA GLY A 169 -4.87 -6.81 -13.84
C GLY A 169 -4.65 -5.40 -14.36
N THR A 170 -4.23 -4.49 -13.46
CA THR A 170 -3.95 -3.08 -13.81
C THR A 170 -2.87 -2.95 -14.88
N LEU A 171 -1.83 -3.79 -14.83
CA LEU A 171 -0.79 -3.81 -15.85
C LEU A 171 -1.29 -4.35 -17.19
N ALA A 172 -2.08 -5.42 -17.20
CA ALA A 172 -2.68 -5.96 -18.42
C ALA A 172 -3.62 -4.94 -19.10
N ASP A 173 -4.52 -4.32 -18.32
CA ASP A 173 -5.47 -3.32 -18.82
C ASP A 173 -4.74 -2.12 -19.45
N ALA A 174 -3.66 -1.64 -18.82
CA ALA A 174 -2.84 -0.55 -19.35
C ALA A 174 -2.07 -0.96 -20.63
N LEU A 175 -1.58 -2.20 -20.72
CA LEU A 175 -0.87 -2.72 -21.89
C LEU A 175 -1.75 -2.99 -23.10
N ASP A 176 -3.03 -3.31 -22.86
CA ASP A 176 -4.03 -3.54 -23.91
C ASP A 176 -4.61 -2.24 -24.45
N GLN A 177 -4.63 -1.18 -23.62
CA GLN A 177 -4.99 0.18 -24.04
C GLN A 177 -3.81 0.94 -24.68
N GLU A 178 -2.56 0.63 -24.31
CA GLU A 178 -1.39 1.28 -24.89
C GLU A 178 -1.27 0.99 -26.40
N PRO A 179 -1.27 2.03 -27.25
CA PRO A 179 -1.03 1.91 -28.69
C PRO A 179 0.22 1.07 -28.98
N GLN A 180 0.21 0.32 -30.08
CA GLN A 180 1.45 -0.32 -30.51
C GLN A 180 2.45 0.78 -30.88
N PRO A 181 3.69 0.76 -30.36
CA PRO A 181 4.69 1.74 -30.72
C PRO A 181 4.90 1.66 -32.23
N VAL A 182 4.60 2.76 -32.92
CA VAL A 182 4.80 2.84 -34.36
C VAL A 182 6.30 2.86 -34.60
N ASP A 183 6.78 1.93 -35.44
CA ASP A 183 8.21 1.84 -35.75
C ASP A 183 8.66 3.18 -36.37
N PRO A 184 9.71 3.85 -35.83
CA PRO A 184 10.23 5.08 -36.42
C PRO A 184 10.64 4.93 -37.89
N GLU A 185 11.07 3.74 -38.33
CA GLU A 185 11.34 3.48 -39.75
C GLU A 185 10.04 3.39 -40.56
N ALA A 186 8.99 2.77 -40.03
CA ALA A 186 7.67 2.74 -40.68
C ALA A 186 6.96 4.11 -40.68
N LEU A 187 7.21 4.96 -39.67
CA LEU A 187 6.79 6.37 -39.66
C LEU A 187 7.52 7.17 -40.74
N ALA A 188 8.85 7.02 -40.84
CA ALA A 188 9.64 7.68 -41.87
C ALA A 188 9.28 7.20 -43.29
N GLU A 189 9.00 5.90 -43.47
CA GLU A 189 8.47 5.36 -44.74
C GLU A 189 7.06 5.86 -45.04
N ALA A 190 6.17 5.95 -44.06
CA ALA A 190 4.82 6.49 -44.25
C ALA A 190 4.84 7.99 -44.59
N GLU A 191 5.64 8.78 -43.88
CA GLU A 191 5.86 10.20 -44.16
C GLU A 191 6.46 10.39 -45.56
N ALA A 192 7.49 9.63 -45.93
CA ALA A 192 8.08 9.66 -47.27
C ALA A 192 7.10 9.22 -48.39
N VAL A 193 6.19 8.27 -48.12
CA VAL A 193 5.13 7.89 -49.06
C VAL A 193 4.10 9.03 -49.19
N THR A 194 3.73 9.70 -48.10
CA THR A 194 2.82 10.86 -48.17
C THR A 194 3.43 12.07 -48.88
N GLU A 195 4.72 12.34 -48.69
CA GLU A 195 5.44 13.37 -49.46
C GLU A 195 5.56 12.97 -50.94
N ALA A 196 5.82 11.70 -51.26
CA ALA A 196 5.91 11.22 -52.63
C ALA A 196 4.57 11.26 -53.38
N ASP A 197 3.45 10.97 -52.72
CA ASP A 197 2.12 11.07 -53.33
C ASP A 197 1.60 12.52 -53.38
N ALA A 198 1.98 13.39 -52.43
CA ALA A 198 1.77 14.84 -52.55
C ALA A 198 2.56 15.42 -53.74
N ALA A 199 3.83 15.05 -53.90
CA ALA A 199 4.67 15.49 -55.01
C ALA A 199 4.17 14.98 -56.38
N LYS A 200 3.58 13.78 -56.46
CA LYS A 200 2.88 13.33 -57.67
C LYS A 200 1.60 14.12 -57.94
N SER A 201 0.82 14.42 -56.90
CA SER A 201 -0.39 15.24 -57.01
C SER A 201 -0.10 16.65 -57.51
N GLU A 202 1.04 17.25 -57.14
CA GLU A 202 1.48 18.54 -57.68
C GLU A 202 2.06 18.41 -59.10
N ALA A 203 2.83 17.35 -59.39
CA ALA A 203 3.40 17.12 -60.72
C ALA A 203 2.34 16.86 -61.81
N ASP A 204 1.24 16.15 -61.50
CA ASP A 204 0.11 15.96 -62.43
C ASP A 204 -0.73 17.24 -62.61
N ALA A 205 -0.65 18.20 -61.68
CA ALA A 205 -1.35 19.49 -61.79
C ALA A 205 -0.60 20.51 -62.68
N GLU A 206 0.74 20.44 -62.77
CA GLU A 206 1.55 21.44 -63.48
C GLU A 206 1.57 21.26 -65.02
N VAL A 207 1.02 20.17 -65.55
CA VAL A 207 1.03 19.86 -67.00
C VAL A 207 -0.06 20.59 -67.81
N THR A 208 -1.00 21.30 -67.17
CA THR A 208 -2.14 21.94 -67.87
C THR A 208 -2.42 23.41 -67.52
N ALA A 209 -1.52 24.34 -67.87
CA ALA A 209 -1.86 25.77 -68.01
C ALA A 209 -1.00 26.49 -69.07
N PRO A 210 -1.59 27.26 -70.03
CA PRO A 210 -0.84 27.95 -71.08
C PRO A 210 -0.40 29.37 -70.71
N THR A 211 0.72 29.79 -71.28
CA THR A 211 1.38 31.09 -71.08
C THR A 211 0.60 32.29 -71.63
N THR A 212 0.48 33.39 -70.88
CA THR A 212 0.33 34.77 -71.41
C THR A 212 0.98 35.81 -70.48
N SER A 213 1.19 37.03 -71.01
CA SER A 213 2.19 38.00 -70.55
C SER A 213 1.71 39.10 -69.60
N ALA A 214 2.64 39.63 -68.79
CA ALA A 214 2.51 40.84 -67.96
C ALA A 214 2.40 42.15 -68.83
N PRO A 215 2.11 43.36 -68.29
CA PRO A 215 3.01 44.06 -67.35
C PRO A 215 2.40 45.03 -66.29
N SER A 216 3.23 45.38 -65.29
CA SER A 216 3.42 46.73 -64.68
C SER A 216 2.26 47.49 -63.99
N SER A 217 2.31 47.63 -62.66
CA SER A 217 2.64 48.91 -61.98
C SER A 217 2.65 48.80 -60.44
N ALA A 218 3.38 49.69 -59.77
CA ALA A 218 3.40 49.93 -58.30
C ALA A 218 3.39 51.47 -58.07
N PRO A 219 3.43 52.05 -56.85
CA PRO A 219 3.36 51.51 -55.48
C PRO A 219 2.37 52.32 -54.58
N LEU A 220 2.67 52.45 -53.27
CA LEU A 220 2.08 53.29 -52.18
C LEU A 220 1.02 52.60 -51.30
N GLU A 221 0.87 52.87 -50.00
CA GLU A 221 1.74 53.27 -48.86
C GLU A 221 0.82 53.46 -47.63
N HIS A 222 1.41 53.54 -46.42
CA HIS A 222 0.78 53.79 -45.10
C HIS A 222 -0.12 52.70 -44.46
N ASP A 223 -0.29 52.62 -43.13
CA ASP A 223 0.55 52.85 -41.93
C ASP A 223 -0.33 52.56 -40.67
N THR A 224 0.28 52.47 -39.49
CA THR A 224 -0.31 52.58 -38.14
C THR A 224 -1.07 51.39 -37.52
N ALA A 225 -0.32 50.62 -36.73
CA ALA A 225 -0.47 50.47 -35.26
C ALA A 225 -1.83 50.10 -34.62
N ALA A 226 -1.82 49.06 -33.77
CA ALA A 226 -1.98 49.14 -32.30
C ALA A 226 -2.57 47.86 -31.67
N ARG A 227 -2.18 47.58 -30.42
CA ARG A 227 -2.68 46.47 -29.58
C ARG A 227 -4.02 46.85 -28.94
N ALA A 228 -4.92 45.87 -28.73
CA ALA A 228 -5.47 45.55 -27.40
C ALA A 228 -6.40 44.31 -27.40
N THR A 229 -6.44 43.65 -26.25
CA THR A 229 -7.40 42.62 -25.80
C THR A 229 -8.88 43.01 -25.93
N VAL A 230 -9.76 42.04 -26.19
CA VAL A 230 -11.20 42.10 -25.90
C VAL A 230 -11.67 40.77 -25.29
N ALA A 231 -12.58 40.87 -24.32
CA ALA A 231 -13.22 39.74 -23.62
C ALA A 231 -14.66 39.49 -24.14
N LEU A 232 -15.31 38.46 -23.61
CA LEU A 232 -16.72 38.08 -23.86
C LEU A 232 -17.72 39.25 -23.73
N PRO A 233 -18.88 39.11 -24.38
CA PRO A 233 -20.15 39.45 -23.75
C PRO A 233 -21.20 38.32 -23.78
N LEU A 234 -22.18 38.44 -22.88
CA LEU A 234 -23.39 37.63 -22.75
C LEU A 234 -24.64 38.44 -23.17
N ASP A 235 -25.82 37.88 -22.91
CA ASP A 235 -27.20 38.43 -23.00
C ASP A 235 -27.91 38.25 -24.36
N GLY A 236 -29.18 37.80 -24.41
CA GLY A 236 -30.04 37.32 -23.32
C GLY A 236 -31.43 36.78 -23.76
N ASP A 237 -32.13 36.16 -22.79
CA ASP A 237 -33.57 35.87 -22.64
C ASP A 237 -34.46 35.32 -23.79
N VAL A 238 -35.25 34.28 -23.46
CA VAL A 238 -36.72 34.31 -23.30
C VAL A 238 -37.20 33.07 -22.50
N THR A 239 -38.38 33.16 -21.88
CA THR A 239 -38.82 32.44 -20.67
C THR A 239 -39.75 31.21 -20.84
N VAL A 240 -39.57 30.23 -19.94
CA VAL A 240 -40.60 29.47 -19.16
C VAL A 240 -41.76 28.76 -19.87
N ALA A 241 -41.80 27.43 -19.72
CA ALA A 241 -43.01 26.65 -19.44
C ALA A 241 -42.64 25.32 -18.74
N SER A 242 -43.45 24.87 -17.77
CA SER A 242 -43.34 23.59 -17.07
C SER A 242 -44.09 22.48 -17.83
N ASP A 243 -43.66 21.21 -17.66
CA ASP A 243 -44.51 20.17 -17.05
C ASP A 243 -43.79 18.81 -16.95
N LEU A 244 -44.16 18.05 -15.91
CA LEU A 244 -43.75 16.67 -15.63
C LEU A 244 -44.70 15.67 -16.31
N PRO A 245 -44.24 14.43 -16.60
CA PRO A 245 -45.13 13.29 -16.75
C PRO A 245 -44.94 12.26 -15.62
N THR A 246 -45.97 12.06 -14.79
CA THR A 246 -46.16 10.85 -13.98
C THR A 246 -46.93 9.78 -14.77
N PRO A 247 -46.84 8.48 -14.39
CA PRO A 247 -47.39 7.37 -15.17
C PRO A 247 -48.82 6.97 -14.76
N ALA A 248 -49.61 6.44 -15.70
CA ALA A 248 -50.76 5.55 -15.43
C ALA A 248 -51.24 4.75 -16.66
N ASP A 249 -51.38 3.45 -16.47
CA ASP A 249 -52.40 2.49 -16.95
C ASP A 249 -53.07 2.59 -18.34
N HIS A 250 -53.05 1.43 -19.04
CA HIS A 250 -54.17 0.94 -19.84
C HIS A 250 -54.43 -0.55 -19.55
N VAL A 251 -55.71 -0.94 -19.51
CA VAL A 251 -56.22 -2.27 -19.08
C VAL A 251 -57.21 -2.84 -20.11
N ALA A 252 -57.35 -4.18 -20.12
CA ALA A 252 -58.27 -5.06 -20.91
C ALA A 252 -57.82 -5.37 -22.36
N GLY A 253 -58.01 -6.57 -22.93
CA GLY A 253 -58.55 -7.88 -22.46
C GLY A 253 -59.06 -8.73 -23.66
N ALA A 254 -59.39 -10.03 -23.58
CA ALA A 254 -59.14 -11.10 -22.61
C ALA A 254 -59.58 -12.48 -23.20
N ALA A 255 -58.86 -13.60 -22.96
CA ALA A 255 -59.27 -14.99 -23.27
C ALA A 255 -58.34 -15.98 -22.52
N GLU A 256 -58.71 -16.59 -21.40
CA GLU A 256 -59.57 -17.79 -21.22
C GLU A 256 -59.00 -19.12 -21.75
N ALA A 257 -58.50 -19.94 -20.82
CA ALA A 257 -58.67 -21.40 -20.82
C ALA A 257 -58.58 -21.90 -19.37
N THR A 258 -59.71 -22.33 -18.81
CA THR A 258 -59.85 -22.86 -17.44
C THR A 258 -59.54 -24.35 -17.36
N ASN A 259 -59.09 -24.83 -16.20
CA ASN A 259 -59.64 -26.08 -15.65
C ASN A 259 -59.49 -26.14 -14.11
N VAL A 260 -60.58 -26.48 -13.45
CA VAL A 260 -60.70 -26.72 -12.00
C VAL A 260 -61.58 -27.96 -11.85
N GLU A 261 -61.12 -28.95 -11.08
CA GLU A 261 -61.90 -30.07 -10.47
C GLU A 261 -60.88 -31.05 -9.81
N THR A 262 -61.10 -31.69 -8.66
CA THR A 262 -62.17 -31.62 -7.64
C THR A 262 -61.63 -32.10 -6.28
N GLU A 263 -62.40 -31.87 -5.20
CA GLU A 263 -62.15 -32.42 -3.86
C GLU A 263 -62.38 -33.95 -3.76
N ALA A 264 -61.74 -34.60 -2.78
CA ALA A 264 -62.35 -35.72 -2.05
C ALA A 264 -61.66 -35.95 -0.69
N ALA A 265 -62.42 -35.94 0.40
CA ALA A 265 -61.97 -36.35 1.74
C ALA A 265 -62.72 -37.61 2.19
N VAL A 266 -62.02 -38.56 2.83
CA VAL A 266 -62.62 -39.70 3.55
C VAL A 266 -61.81 -39.99 4.82
N SER A 267 -62.52 -40.30 5.91
CA SER A 267 -62.02 -40.51 7.28
C SER A 267 -61.93 -42.01 7.66
N THR A 268 -61.67 -42.27 8.97
CA THR A 268 -61.72 -43.55 9.75
C THR A 268 -60.44 -44.42 9.79
N ASP A 269 -60.09 -45.11 10.89
CA ASP A 269 -60.34 -44.85 12.35
C ASP A 269 -59.41 -45.71 13.25
N ALA A 270 -59.25 -45.32 14.53
CA ALA A 270 -58.90 -46.11 15.72
C ALA A 270 -57.57 -46.91 15.82
N GLY A 271 -57.02 -46.99 17.06
CA GLY A 271 -55.95 -47.93 17.39
C GLY A 271 -55.09 -47.56 18.61
N ALA A 272 -55.67 -47.49 19.81
CA ALA A 272 -54.90 -47.27 21.05
C ALA A 272 -54.36 -48.59 21.63
N ASP A 273 -53.26 -48.52 22.39
CA ASP A 273 -53.13 -49.36 23.59
C ASP A 273 -52.19 -48.77 24.67
N THR A 274 -52.36 -49.20 25.91
CA THR A 274 -51.93 -48.48 27.14
C THR A 274 -51.08 -49.30 28.13
N VAL A 275 -50.55 -48.58 29.15
CA VAL A 275 -50.11 -49.00 30.51
C VAL A 275 -48.60 -49.31 30.68
N GLY A 276 -47.90 -48.88 31.74
CA GLY A 276 -48.21 -48.08 32.96
C GLY A 276 -46.93 -47.45 33.55
N VAL A 277 -46.96 -46.36 34.34
CA VAL A 277 -47.31 -46.22 35.78
C VAL A 277 -46.42 -47.03 36.75
N VAL A 278 -45.45 -46.35 37.39
CA VAL A 278 -45.26 -46.10 38.86
C VAL A 278 -44.35 -44.83 38.93
N ALA A 279 -44.63 -43.70 39.60
CA ALA A 279 -44.70 -43.41 41.05
C ALA A 279 -43.44 -43.87 41.83
N ASP A 280 -42.89 -43.23 42.88
CA ASP A 280 -43.08 -41.95 43.60
C ASP A 280 -41.82 -41.76 44.51
N ALA A 281 -41.44 -40.61 45.12
CA ALA A 281 -41.73 -39.17 44.99
C ALA A 281 -40.72 -38.38 45.89
N ASP A 282 -40.76 -37.03 45.87
CA ASP A 282 -40.27 -36.11 46.94
C ASP A 282 -38.75 -36.04 47.27
N THR A 283 -38.14 -34.93 47.78
CA THR A 283 -38.63 -33.60 48.20
C THR A 283 -37.51 -32.52 48.20
N VAL A 284 -37.88 -31.26 47.94
CA VAL A 284 -37.48 -29.98 48.58
C VAL A 284 -36.06 -29.81 49.19
N GLY A 285 -35.35 -28.73 48.80
CA GLY A 285 -34.20 -28.22 49.58
C GLY A 285 -33.41 -27.04 49.01
N ALA A 286 -33.89 -25.80 49.24
CA ALA A 286 -33.09 -24.57 49.32
C ALA A 286 -33.39 -23.92 50.70
N PRO A 287 -32.64 -22.92 51.26
CA PRO A 287 -31.70 -21.99 50.60
C PRO A 287 -30.44 -21.63 51.46
N ALA A 288 -29.86 -20.45 51.18
CA ALA A 288 -29.22 -19.49 52.13
C ALA A 288 -27.68 -19.49 52.37
N ASP A 289 -27.07 -18.40 51.88
CA ASP A 289 -26.34 -17.35 52.63
C ASP A 289 -24.88 -17.47 53.15
N ALA A 290 -24.19 -16.33 52.92
CA ALA A 290 -23.20 -15.64 53.76
C ALA A 290 -21.73 -16.11 53.86
N GLU A 291 -20.82 -15.17 53.49
CA GLU A 291 -19.73 -14.58 54.31
C GLU A 291 -18.74 -15.51 55.08
N THR A 292 -17.43 -15.23 55.23
CA THR A 292 -16.61 -14.01 55.05
C THR A 292 -15.09 -14.34 55.03
N ALA A 293 -14.29 -13.37 54.55
CA ALA A 293 -12.91 -13.02 54.97
C ALA A 293 -11.71 -14.00 54.87
N GLY A 294 -10.58 -13.48 54.35
CA GLY A 294 -9.25 -14.10 54.49
C GLY A 294 -8.14 -13.46 53.63
N VAL A 295 -7.41 -12.48 54.18
CA VAL A 295 -6.16 -11.90 53.62
C VAL A 295 -5.00 -12.27 54.56
N PRO A 296 -3.88 -12.83 54.06
CA PRO A 296 -2.60 -12.09 53.84
C PRO A 296 -2.04 -12.34 52.42
N ALA A 297 -1.34 -11.42 51.74
CA ALA A 297 -0.11 -10.66 52.06
C ALA A 297 1.20 -11.46 51.86
N ASP A 298 2.14 -10.80 51.16
CA ASP A 298 3.52 -11.19 50.81
C ASP A 298 3.68 -12.47 49.93
N GLY A 299 4.59 -12.54 48.94
CA GLY A 299 5.55 -11.55 48.45
C GLY A 299 6.92 -12.20 48.18
N GLU A 300 7.19 -12.64 46.94
CA GLU A 300 8.56 -13.05 46.56
C GLU A 300 8.81 -12.95 45.04
N ALA A 301 10.00 -12.46 44.68
CA ALA A 301 10.49 -12.43 43.31
C ALA A 301 11.49 -13.57 43.10
N VAL A 302 11.33 -14.34 42.03
CA VAL A 302 12.31 -15.38 41.64
C VAL A 302 12.70 -15.16 40.18
N GLY A 303 13.96 -14.77 39.96
CA GLY A 303 14.55 -14.76 38.62
C GLY A 303 14.85 -16.18 38.15
N VAL A 304 14.65 -16.45 36.86
CA VAL A 304 15.02 -17.74 36.25
C VAL A 304 16.33 -17.57 35.49
N ALA A 305 17.33 -18.35 35.89
CA ALA A 305 18.66 -18.34 35.30
C ALA A 305 18.70 -19.04 33.93
N ALA A 306 19.67 -18.65 33.11
CA ALA A 306 20.01 -19.39 31.90
C ALA A 306 20.55 -20.78 32.25
N ALA A 307 20.18 -21.78 31.45
CA ALA A 307 20.78 -23.10 31.44
C ALA A 307 21.22 -23.43 30.00
N ALA A 308 22.44 -23.94 29.86
CA ALA A 308 23.00 -24.39 28.61
C ALA A 308 23.68 -25.76 28.81
N ASP A 309 23.35 -26.71 27.94
CA ASP A 309 24.05 -27.94 27.55
C ASP A 309 23.24 -28.45 26.31
N GLY A 310 23.78 -28.89 25.18
CA GLY A 310 24.89 -29.84 24.94
C GLY A 310 24.28 -31.21 24.63
N VAL A 311 24.63 -32.03 23.62
CA VAL A 311 25.73 -32.12 22.62
C VAL A 311 25.19 -33.00 21.46
N ALA A 312 25.49 -32.82 20.16
CA ALA A 312 26.56 -33.49 19.36
C ALA A 312 26.41 -33.08 17.86
N ALA A 313 27.46 -32.60 17.15
CA ALA A 313 28.48 -33.34 16.38
C ALA A 313 27.91 -34.10 15.14
N ASP A 314 28.52 -34.14 13.95
CA ASP A 314 29.93 -33.96 13.51
C ASP A 314 29.93 -33.59 11.99
N THR A 315 30.80 -32.74 11.42
CA THR A 315 32.17 -33.09 10.96
C THR A 315 32.89 -31.86 10.38
N ALA A 316 34.23 -31.81 10.50
CA ALA A 316 35.08 -30.76 9.93
C ALA A 316 36.44 -31.30 9.44
N ALA A 317 37.04 -30.62 8.45
CA ALA A 317 38.45 -30.69 8.02
C ALA A 317 38.70 -29.54 7.00
N ASP A 318 39.84 -28.87 6.89
CA ASP A 318 41.09 -28.94 7.67
C ASP A 318 41.86 -27.60 7.50
N ILE A 319 42.58 -27.13 8.53
CA ILE A 319 43.61 -26.07 8.41
C ILE A 319 44.75 -26.38 9.37
N ALA A 320 46.00 -26.39 8.89
CA ALA A 320 47.18 -26.59 9.72
C ALA A 320 48.32 -25.60 9.42
N GLY A 321 48.80 -24.95 10.48
CA GLY A 321 50.22 -24.60 10.69
C GLY A 321 50.67 -23.17 10.34
N VAL A 322 51.66 -22.55 11.01
CA VAL A 322 52.58 -22.97 12.10
C VAL A 322 52.92 -21.73 13.00
N THR A 323 53.61 -21.99 14.12
CA THR A 323 53.92 -21.17 15.32
C THR A 323 54.81 -19.91 15.17
N ALA A 324 54.91 -19.15 16.27
CA ALA A 324 55.62 -17.87 16.44
C ALA A 324 57.01 -17.96 17.14
N ALA A 325 57.51 -16.82 17.63
CA ALA A 325 58.80 -16.51 18.29
C ALA A 325 59.94 -16.07 17.31
N ASP A 326 60.87 -15.17 17.63
CA ASP A 326 61.25 -14.53 18.92
C ASP A 326 62.04 -13.20 18.72
N THR A 327 62.47 -12.60 19.84
CA THR A 327 63.55 -11.60 20.11
C THR A 327 63.30 -10.08 20.01
N ALA A 328 63.84 -9.39 21.02
CA ALA A 328 63.87 -7.93 21.24
C ALA A 328 65.33 -7.43 21.49
N ALA A 329 65.50 -6.15 21.87
CA ALA A 329 66.73 -5.33 22.07
C ALA A 329 67.09 -4.42 20.85
N ASP A 330 67.73 -3.24 20.90
CA ASP A 330 68.13 -2.23 21.93
C ASP A 330 68.80 -1.02 21.18
N ILE A 331 69.10 0.20 21.69
CA ILE A 331 68.96 0.89 23.01
C ILE A 331 68.96 2.44 22.83
N ALA A 332 68.29 3.17 23.74
CA ALA A 332 68.49 4.59 24.18
C ALA A 332 68.58 5.81 23.21
N GLY A 333 68.22 7.00 23.74
CA GLY A 333 68.86 8.28 23.34
C GLY A 333 68.01 9.57 23.32
N ALA A 334 67.64 10.14 24.47
CA ALA A 334 67.12 11.52 24.60
C ALA A 334 68.28 12.56 24.72
N PRO A 335 68.10 13.90 24.92
CA PRO A 335 66.86 14.69 25.14
C PRO A 335 66.78 16.13 24.51
N ALA A 336 65.60 16.74 24.65
CA ALA A 336 65.24 18.17 24.94
C ALA A 336 66.03 19.41 24.41
N ALA A 337 65.27 20.43 23.92
CA ALA A 337 65.07 21.76 24.56
C ALA A 337 64.95 22.99 23.60
N ASP A 338 63.95 23.84 23.90
CA ASP A 338 63.82 25.30 23.78
C ASP A 338 63.99 26.11 22.46
N ALA A 339 62.84 26.63 22.00
CA ALA A 339 62.47 28.05 21.85
C ALA A 339 63.43 29.10 21.23
N ALA A 340 62.96 29.78 20.15
CA ALA A 340 62.69 31.23 20.06
C ALA A 340 62.87 31.82 18.64
N GLY A 341 62.12 32.89 18.30
CA GLY A 341 62.58 33.93 17.35
C GLY A 341 61.96 33.98 15.93
N VAL A 342 61.17 35.03 15.70
CA VAL A 342 60.70 35.57 14.38
C VAL A 342 61.87 36.36 13.74
N PRO A 343 62.17 36.36 12.40
CA PRO A 343 61.46 37.26 11.47
C PRO A 343 61.47 37.05 9.92
N THR A 344 60.43 37.61 9.28
CA THR A 344 60.38 38.30 7.95
C THR A 344 60.70 37.60 6.62
N ALA A 345 60.10 38.16 5.56
CA ALA A 345 60.02 37.64 4.18
C ALA A 345 61.17 38.05 3.25
N ALA A 346 61.42 37.24 2.20
CA ALA A 346 62.07 37.68 0.96
C ALA A 346 61.84 36.71 -0.23
N VAL A 347 61.40 37.28 -1.36
CA VAL A 347 61.73 36.92 -2.77
C VAL A 347 61.29 35.54 -3.33
N ALA A 348 60.52 35.60 -4.42
CA ALA A 348 60.32 34.50 -5.36
C ALA A 348 61.35 34.55 -6.51
N PRO A 349 61.82 33.40 -7.03
CA PRO A 349 62.56 33.33 -8.29
C PRO A 349 61.61 33.26 -9.50
N GLU A 350 62.18 33.54 -10.68
CA GLU A 350 61.47 33.94 -11.89
C GLU A 350 60.86 32.78 -12.71
N ALA A 351 59.97 33.13 -13.63
CA ALA A 351 59.25 32.19 -14.49
C ALA A 351 60.15 31.59 -15.58
N ASP A 352 60.08 30.25 -15.71
CA ASP A 352 60.59 29.51 -16.86
C ASP A 352 59.51 29.53 -17.95
N GLU A 353 59.71 30.34 -19.00
CA GLU A 353 58.78 30.48 -20.14
C GLU A 353 58.73 29.19 -20.98
N ARG A 354 58.02 28.17 -20.47
CA ARG A 354 57.67 27.01 -21.27
C ARG A 354 56.54 27.38 -22.24
N ASN A 355 56.89 27.18 -23.50
CA ASN A 355 56.15 27.54 -24.68
C ASN A 355 54.69 27.04 -24.64
N VAL A 356 53.73 27.96 -24.56
CA VAL A 356 52.28 27.65 -24.47
C VAL A 356 51.80 26.78 -25.62
N LEU A 357 52.46 26.85 -26.78
CA LEU A 357 52.16 26.03 -27.95
C LEU A 357 52.45 24.53 -27.73
N ASP A 358 53.47 24.18 -26.94
CA ASP A 358 53.81 22.78 -26.68
C ASP A 358 52.81 22.15 -25.68
N THR A 359 52.35 22.90 -24.68
CA THR A 359 51.28 22.46 -23.76
C THR A 359 49.92 22.32 -24.47
N VAL A 360 49.64 23.18 -25.46
CA VAL A 360 48.44 23.04 -26.29
C VAL A 360 48.54 21.86 -27.25
N ALA A 361 49.75 21.52 -27.76
CA ALA A 361 49.96 20.31 -28.54
C ALA A 361 49.74 19.03 -27.70
N GLU A 362 50.29 18.97 -26.48
CA GLU A 362 50.07 17.84 -25.56
C GLU A 362 48.59 17.67 -25.16
N LEU A 363 47.84 18.76 -25.02
CA LEU A 363 46.38 18.73 -24.73
C LEU A 363 45.51 18.38 -25.95
N LEU A 364 46.04 18.44 -27.17
CA LEU A 364 45.32 18.09 -28.41
C LEU A 364 45.59 16.65 -28.87
N ASP A 365 46.65 16.01 -28.38
CA ASP A 365 46.96 14.58 -28.60
C ASP A 365 46.28 13.64 -27.58
N GLU A 366 45.66 14.16 -26.51
CA GLU A 366 44.74 13.36 -25.69
C GLU A 366 43.48 13.00 -26.50
N ALA A 367 43.33 11.71 -26.83
CA ALA A 367 42.13 11.20 -27.46
C ALA A 367 40.89 11.62 -26.65
N PRO A 368 39.89 12.28 -27.25
CA PRO A 368 38.80 12.89 -26.51
C PRO A 368 38.12 11.83 -25.65
N LEU A 369 38.06 12.10 -24.33
CA LEU A 369 37.36 11.25 -23.38
C LEU A 369 35.99 10.89 -23.98
N PRO A 370 35.64 9.61 -24.11
CA PRO A 370 34.42 9.23 -24.80
C PRO A 370 33.22 9.77 -24.02
N ILE A 371 32.71 10.92 -24.47
CA ILE A 371 31.46 11.50 -24.01
C ILE A 371 30.40 10.52 -24.48
N LYS A 372 30.10 9.55 -23.61
CA LYS A 372 28.99 8.63 -23.83
C LYS A 372 27.77 9.54 -24.03
N PRO A 373 27.13 9.52 -25.21
CA PRO A 373 26.00 10.41 -25.46
C PRO A 373 24.97 10.17 -24.36
N PRO A 374 24.28 11.24 -23.89
CA PRO A 374 23.25 11.06 -22.87
C PRO A 374 22.29 9.97 -23.35
N PRO A 375 21.90 9.03 -22.47
CA PRO A 375 21.03 7.93 -22.89
C PRO A 375 19.80 8.53 -23.61
N PRO A 376 19.39 7.97 -24.76
CA PRO A 376 18.25 8.49 -25.49
C PRO A 376 17.06 8.56 -24.54
N ARG A 377 16.25 9.62 -24.64
CA ARG A 377 15.07 9.77 -23.80
C ARG A 377 14.24 8.50 -23.88
N PRO A 378 13.69 8.00 -22.75
CA PRO A 378 12.74 6.90 -22.81
C PRO A 378 11.58 7.30 -23.72
N PRO A 379 10.99 6.36 -24.47
CA PRO A 379 9.83 6.67 -25.31
C PRO A 379 8.68 7.19 -24.45
N ASP A 380 7.97 8.19 -24.97
CA ASP A 380 6.75 8.70 -24.35
C ASP A 380 5.61 7.72 -24.66
N PHE A 381 5.06 7.11 -23.61
CA PHE A 381 3.87 6.25 -23.69
C PHE A 381 2.60 7.08 -23.47
N GLU A 382 1.48 6.68 -24.07
CA GLU A 382 0.21 7.41 -23.97
C GLU A 382 -0.60 7.00 -22.74
N VAL A 383 -0.69 5.70 -22.46
CA VAL A 383 -1.57 5.09 -21.44
C VAL A 383 -0.78 4.45 -20.29
N LEU A 384 0.38 3.84 -20.55
CA LEU A 384 1.21 3.19 -19.53
C LEU A 384 1.64 4.18 -18.43
N PRO A 385 1.38 3.91 -17.14
CA PRO A 385 1.67 4.83 -16.05
C PRO A 385 3.13 5.28 -15.97
N GLN A 386 3.35 6.57 -15.72
CA GLN A 386 4.68 7.08 -15.37
C GLN A 386 5.07 6.76 -13.93
N VAL A 387 4.08 6.56 -13.05
CA VAL A 387 4.26 6.17 -11.65
C VAL A 387 3.27 5.08 -11.25
N TRP A 388 3.78 4.04 -10.60
CA TRP A 388 2.99 3.03 -9.89
C TRP A 388 3.02 3.32 -8.40
N VAL A 389 1.85 3.35 -7.75
CA VAL A 389 1.74 3.49 -6.30
C VAL A 389 1.08 2.23 -5.74
N LEU A 390 1.87 1.42 -5.05
CA LEU A 390 1.52 0.04 -4.71
C LEU A 390 1.18 -0.10 -3.22
N GLU A 391 -0.04 -0.53 -2.89
CA GLU A 391 -0.37 -0.98 -1.53
C GLU A 391 0.02 -2.46 -1.38
N LEU A 392 1.00 -2.77 -0.53
CA LEU A 392 1.50 -4.14 -0.35
C LEU A 392 1.25 -4.66 1.06
N SER A 393 0.61 -5.83 1.14
CA SER A 393 0.47 -6.60 2.39
C SER A 393 1.77 -7.32 2.78
N SER A 394 1.90 -7.73 4.04
CA SER A 394 3.00 -8.60 4.45
C SER A 394 2.95 -9.98 3.77
N PHE A 395 1.78 -10.42 3.30
CA PHE A 395 1.60 -11.67 2.56
C PHE A 395 2.12 -11.61 1.12
N GLN A 396 1.91 -10.48 0.43
CA GLN A 396 2.47 -10.24 -0.91
C GLN A 396 3.99 -10.04 -0.88
N LEU A 397 4.52 -9.53 0.24
CA LEU A 397 5.95 -9.33 0.45
C LEU A 397 6.65 -10.56 1.01
N ASP A 398 5.92 -11.58 1.49
CA ASP A 398 6.57 -12.79 1.98
C ASP A 398 7.09 -13.66 0.83
N GLY A 399 8.35 -14.08 0.93
CA GLY A 399 9.01 -14.88 -0.10
C GLY A 399 9.30 -14.17 -1.44
N VAL A 400 8.92 -12.89 -1.61
CA VAL A 400 9.17 -12.14 -2.85
C VAL A 400 10.66 -12.00 -3.14
N VAL A 401 11.05 -12.12 -4.42
CA VAL A 401 12.44 -11.93 -4.87
C VAL A 401 12.47 -11.08 -6.14
N GLY A 402 13.37 -10.10 -6.20
CA GLY A 402 13.58 -9.25 -7.37
C GLY A 402 12.59 -8.09 -7.52
N PHE A 403 11.78 -7.80 -6.49
CA PHE A 403 10.99 -6.58 -6.43
C PHE A 403 11.88 -5.40 -5.98
N GLU A 404 12.08 -4.42 -6.86
CA GLU A 404 12.93 -3.26 -6.64
C GLU A 404 12.17 -1.96 -6.97
N PRO A 405 11.55 -1.30 -5.98
CA PRO A 405 10.86 -0.04 -6.20
C PRO A 405 11.85 1.14 -6.28
N SER A 406 11.37 2.30 -6.75
CA SER A 406 12.16 3.55 -6.69
C SER A 406 12.27 4.07 -5.25
N ALA A 407 11.16 4.02 -4.52
CA ALA A 407 11.10 4.31 -3.09
C ALA A 407 10.03 3.45 -2.43
N ALA A 408 10.24 3.09 -1.16
CA ALA A 408 9.28 2.31 -0.40
C ALA A 408 9.13 2.85 1.02
N ALA A 409 7.94 2.68 1.60
CA ALA A 409 7.63 3.06 2.97
C ALA A 409 7.13 1.87 3.79
N VAL A 410 7.66 1.74 5.01
CA VAL A 410 7.01 0.97 6.08
C VAL A 410 6.47 1.99 7.08
N LEU A 411 5.15 2.06 7.24
CA LEU A 411 4.51 3.14 7.99
C LEU A 411 4.53 2.93 9.51
N ASN A 412 4.42 1.68 9.94
CA ASN A 412 4.39 1.23 11.34
C ASN A 412 4.34 -0.31 11.37
N ILE A 413 4.79 -0.88 12.48
CA ILE A 413 4.74 -2.32 12.78
C ILE A 413 4.11 -2.50 14.16
N THR A 414 2.82 -2.86 14.17
CA THR A 414 2.08 -3.28 15.37
C THR A 414 1.50 -4.68 15.15
N GLN A 415 1.17 -5.38 16.24
CA GLN A 415 0.65 -6.75 16.21
C GLN A 415 -0.54 -6.91 15.26
N ASP A 416 -0.38 -7.79 14.27
CA ASP A 416 -1.42 -8.25 13.35
C ASP A 416 -0.92 -9.53 12.66
N HIS A 417 -1.84 -10.36 12.17
CA HIS A 417 -1.55 -11.54 11.34
C HIS A 417 -0.54 -12.58 11.92
N LEU A 418 -0.49 -12.73 13.26
CA LEU A 418 0.40 -13.72 13.89
C LEU A 418 -0.02 -15.17 13.61
N ASP A 419 -1.30 -15.40 13.34
CA ASP A 419 -1.87 -16.66 12.84
C ASP A 419 -1.21 -17.14 11.53
N TRP A 420 -0.71 -16.20 10.72
CA TRP A 420 -0.06 -16.47 9.44
C TRP A 420 1.47 -16.43 9.53
N HIS A 421 2.02 -15.43 10.24
CA HIS A 421 3.47 -15.19 10.32
C HIS A 421 4.17 -15.92 11.49
N GLY A 422 3.42 -16.47 12.44
CA GLY A 422 3.92 -17.11 13.65
C GLY A 422 4.40 -16.12 14.72
N ASP A 423 5.25 -15.16 14.35
CA ASP A 423 5.83 -14.18 15.27
C ASP A 423 6.02 -12.77 14.68
N MET A 424 6.17 -11.78 15.57
CA MET A 424 6.39 -10.38 15.22
C MET A 424 7.68 -10.13 14.41
N PRO A 425 8.85 -10.71 14.75
CA PRO A 425 10.06 -10.57 13.95
C PRO A 425 9.91 -11.04 12.49
N SER A 426 9.10 -12.07 12.24
CA SER A 426 8.84 -12.61 10.91
C SER A 426 7.82 -11.75 10.15
N TYR A 427 6.81 -11.21 10.83
CA TYR A 427 5.91 -10.18 10.28
C TYR A 427 6.68 -8.90 9.88
N ALA A 428 7.57 -8.40 10.74
CA ALA A 428 8.43 -7.25 10.50
C ALA A 428 9.38 -7.47 9.31
N ARG A 429 10.09 -8.62 9.31
CA ARG A 429 10.98 -9.04 8.22
C ARG A 429 10.23 -9.20 6.89
N ALA A 430 9.00 -9.71 6.91
CA ALA A 430 8.18 -9.79 5.69
C ALA A 430 7.90 -8.39 5.12
N LYS A 431 7.50 -7.42 5.95
CA LYS A 431 7.35 -6.02 5.50
C LYS A 431 8.65 -5.40 5.02
N GLY A 432 9.77 -5.67 5.70
CA GLY A 432 11.10 -5.13 5.35
C GLY A 432 11.57 -5.49 3.94
N ARG A 433 11.08 -6.58 3.34
CA ARG A 433 11.38 -6.94 1.94
C ARG A 433 10.88 -5.92 0.91
N ILE A 434 9.99 -4.99 1.30
CA ILE A 434 9.51 -3.92 0.41
C ILE A 434 10.62 -2.99 -0.10
N PHE A 435 11.73 -2.86 0.64
CA PHE A 435 12.79 -1.91 0.32
C PHE A 435 13.75 -2.38 -0.79
N GLY A 436 13.65 -3.63 -1.25
CA GLY A 436 14.60 -4.19 -2.22
C GLY A 436 16.07 -4.05 -1.78
N GLU A 437 16.98 -4.01 -2.75
CA GLU A 437 18.41 -3.80 -2.54
C GLU A 437 18.80 -2.31 -2.64
N GLN A 438 18.07 -1.49 -3.41
CA GLN A 438 18.52 -0.14 -3.81
C GLN A 438 17.50 0.99 -3.55
N ALA A 439 16.20 0.69 -3.42
CA ALA A 439 15.13 1.67 -3.25
C ALA A 439 15.39 2.67 -2.11
N VAL A 440 14.89 3.90 -2.25
CA VAL A 440 14.91 4.87 -1.15
C VAL A 440 14.02 4.38 -0.01
N MET A 441 14.59 4.25 1.19
CA MET A 441 13.87 3.77 2.37
C MET A 441 13.18 4.94 3.07
N VAL A 442 11.85 5.01 2.99
CA VAL A 442 11.02 5.95 3.75
C VAL A 442 10.64 5.30 5.09
N ILE A 443 11.22 5.82 6.16
CA ILE A 443 11.23 5.20 7.49
C ILE A 443 10.46 6.04 8.50
N ASN A 444 9.57 5.42 9.27
CA ASN A 444 8.95 6.05 10.43
C ASN A 444 9.92 6.02 11.62
N ARG A 445 10.43 7.18 12.04
CA ARG A 445 11.36 7.26 13.18
C ARG A 445 10.67 7.22 14.55
N ASP A 446 9.34 7.33 14.58
CA ASP A 446 8.55 7.21 15.81
C ASP A 446 8.30 5.74 16.19
N ASP A 447 8.57 4.81 15.27
CA ASP A 447 8.34 3.36 15.42
C ASP A 447 9.70 2.61 15.47
N PRO A 448 10.12 2.09 16.63
CA PRO A 448 11.41 1.42 16.78
C PRO A 448 11.57 0.15 15.92
N GLU A 449 10.50 -0.60 15.67
CA GLU A 449 10.54 -1.80 14.82
C GLU A 449 10.77 -1.42 13.35
N VAL A 450 10.26 -0.26 12.93
CA VAL A 450 10.49 0.28 11.58
C VAL A 450 11.88 0.87 11.43
N GLU A 451 12.37 1.65 12.41
CA GLU A 451 13.75 2.19 12.38
C GLU A 451 14.78 1.05 12.41
N ALA A 452 14.50 -0.07 13.09
CA ALA A 452 15.32 -1.28 13.10
C ALA A 452 15.43 -2.00 11.75
N LEU A 453 14.58 -1.69 10.76
CA LEU A 453 14.71 -2.20 9.39
C LEU A 453 15.84 -1.54 8.59
N VAL A 454 16.39 -0.41 9.07
CA VAL A 454 17.53 0.26 8.41
C VAL A 454 18.79 -0.60 8.60
N PRO A 455 19.39 -1.14 7.52
CA PRO A 455 20.56 -2.00 7.65
C PRO A 455 21.79 -1.18 8.04
N ALA A 456 22.69 -1.81 8.80
CA ALA A 456 23.96 -1.19 9.19
C ALA A 456 24.83 -0.84 7.96
N PRO A 457 25.58 0.27 7.98
CA PRO A 457 26.49 0.65 6.91
C PRO A 457 27.51 -0.44 6.56
N VAL A 458 27.68 -0.73 5.26
CA VAL A 458 28.53 -1.81 4.77
C VAL A 458 29.88 -1.26 4.30
N GLN A 459 30.99 -1.88 4.72
CA GLN A 459 32.33 -1.55 4.22
C GLN A 459 32.59 -2.23 2.87
N VAL A 460 32.58 -1.44 1.79
CA VAL A 460 32.92 -1.92 0.45
C VAL A 460 34.40 -1.69 0.19
N LYS A 461 35.16 -2.77 -0.03
CA LYS A 461 36.57 -2.68 -0.48
C LYS A 461 36.63 -1.97 -1.83
N GLN A 462 37.32 -0.84 -1.89
CA GLN A 462 37.64 -0.23 -3.17
C GLN A 462 38.84 -0.93 -3.83
N GLY A 463 39.08 -0.64 -5.10
CA GLY A 463 40.14 -1.25 -5.90
C GLY A 463 41.54 -1.14 -5.26
N ARG A 464 42.46 -2.03 -5.68
CA ARG A 464 43.77 -2.26 -5.07
C ARG A 464 44.51 -0.95 -4.72
N GLY A 465 44.66 -0.68 -3.42
CA GLY A 465 45.34 0.51 -2.89
C GLY A 465 44.42 1.63 -2.37
N ARG A 466 43.09 1.54 -2.56
CA ARG A 466 42.13 2.49 -1.99
C ARG A 466 41.54 1.97 -0.66
N PRO A 467 41.26 2.84 0.33
CA PRO A 467 40.59 2.45 1.57
C PRO A 467 39.18 1.93 1.30
N SER A 468 38.63 1.12 2.21
CA SER A 468 37.23 0.72 2.14
C SER A 468 36.32 1.95 2.28
N LYS A 469 35.30 2.04 1.43
CA LYS A 469 34.25 3.06 1.54
C LYS A 469 33.11 2.47 2.36
N LEU A 470 32.68 3.19 3.39
CA LEU A 470 31.43 2.91 4.07
C LEU A 470 30.28 3.35 3.15
N VAL A 471 29.36 2.43 2.88
CA VAL A 471 28.17 2.67 2.04
C VAL A 471 26.93 2.46 2.89
N GLU A 472 26.12 3.50 2.99
CA GLU A 472 24.84 3.49 3.69
C GLU A 472 23.69 3.35 2.67
N ARG A 473 22.55 2.79 3.08
CA ARG A 473 21.33 2.88 2.26
C ARG A 473 20.85 4.33 2.23
N HIS A 474 20.20 4.73 1.14
CA HIS A 474 19.53 6.03 1.06
C HIS A 474 18.23 5.96 1.89
N VAL A 475 18.17 6.71 2.99
CA VAL A 475 17.04 6.72 3.93
C VAL A 475 16.50 8.13 4.10
N VAL A 476 15.19 8.30 4.01
CA VAL A 476 14.45 9.52 4.34
C VAL A 476 13.50 9.21 5.49
N ARG A 477 13.57 9.94 6.61
CA ARG A 477 12.72 9.68 7.78
C ARG A 477 11.53 10.62 7.83
N PHE A 478 10.40 10.10 8.29
CA PHE A 478 9.23 10.88 8.71
C PHE A 478 8.87 10.55 10.17
N GLY A 479 8.12 11.44 10.83
CA GLY A 479 7.73 11.30 12.24
C GLY A 479 7.05 12.56 12.78
N LEU A 480 6.58 12.51 14.03
CA LEU A 480 5.76 13.52 14.69
C LEU A 480 6.54 14.50 15.57
N ASP A 481 7.87 14.36 15.62
CA ASP A 481 8.81 15.35 16.15
C ASP A 481 9.54 16.10 15.03
N ALA A 482 10.51 16.95 15.39
CA ALA A 482 11.32 17.70 14.43
C ALA A 482 12.25 16.76 13.62
N PRO A 483 12.40 16.97 12.30
CA PRO A 483 13.31 16.18 11.46
C PRO A 483 14.77 16.42 11.86
N ARG A 484 15.59 15.36 11.81
CA ARG A 484 16.95 15.34 12.41
C ARG A 484 18.09 15.26 11.40
N ARG A 485 17.79 15.09 10.10
CA ARG A 485 18.78 15.04 9.00
C ARG A 485 18.24 15.76 7.76
N PRO A 486 19.09 16.26 6.86
CA PRO A 486 18.63 16.81 5.59
C PRO A 486 17.79 15.80 4.81
N GLY A 487 16.71 16.27 4.18
CA GLY A 487 15.76 15.43 3.47
C GLY A 487 14.60 14.93 4.32
N ASP A 488 14.80 14.73 5.63
CA ASP A 488 13.76 14.23 6.56
C ASP A 488 12.56 15.18 6.66
N PHE A 489 11.39 14.59 6.93
CA PHE A 489 10.10 15.25 7.10
C PHE A 489 9.65 15.15 8.56
N GLY A 490 8.97 16.17 9.11
CA GLY A 490 8.50 16.12 10.50
C GLY A 490 7.45 17.15 10.86
N LEU A 491 7.18 17.23 12.17
CA LEU A 491 6.33 18.24 12.78
C LEU A 491 7.14 19.17 13.68
N VAL A 492 6.85 20.48 13.61
CA VAL A 492 7.30 21.45 14.61
C VAL A 492 6.11 22.27 15.09
N VAL A 493 6.00 22.48 16.40
CA VAL A 493 4.98 23.34 16.99
C VAL A 493 5.57 24.74 17.19
N GLU A 494 5.03 25.72 16.46
CA GLU A 494 5.42 27.13 16.57
C GLU A 494 4.18 27.96 16.93
N ASN A 495 4.27 28.77 17.99
CA ASN A 495 3.16 29.61 18.48
C ASN A 495 1.83 28.84 18.70
N GLY A 496 1.92 27.57 19.09
CA GLY A 496 0.76 26.68 19.30
C GLY A 496 0.23 25.99 18.04
N MET A 497 0.74 26.32 16.85
CA MET A 497 0.36 25.69 15.58
C MET A 497 1.38 24.62 15.17
N ALA A 498 0.92 23.42 14.84
CA ALA A 498 1.76 22.36 14.29
C ALA A 498 1.98 22.56 12.78
N TRP A 499 3.23 22.48 12.33
CA TRP A 499 3.64 22.63 10.93
C TRP A 499 4.27 21.35 10.40
N LEU A 500 3.83 20.91 9.22
CA LEU A 500 4.60 19.97 8.40
C LEU A 500 5.87 20.68 7.92
N VAL A 501 7.04 20.10 8.17
CA VAL A 501 8.34 20.65 7.79
C VAL A 501 9.20 19.62 7.04
N ARG A 502 10.14 20.10 6.22
CA ARG A 502 11.26 19.31 5.68
C ARG A 502 12.59 19.93 6.13
N ALA A 503 13.51 19.12 6.63
CA ALA A 503 14.86 19.56 6.91
C ALA A 503 15.68 19.68 5.61
N ARG A 504 16.51 20.71 5.53
CA ARG A 504 17.48 20.95 4.46
C ARG A 504 18.84 21.25 5.08
N GLU A 505 19.90 21.00 4.32
CA GLU A 505 21.22 21.54 4.62
C GLU A 505 21.15 23.07 4.69
N LEU A 506 22.00 23.66 5.54
CA LEU A 506 22.16 25.11 5.59
C LEU A 506 22.84 25.60 4.30
N GLU A 507 22.35 26.70 3.74
CA GLU A 507 23.02 27.36 2.61
C GLU A 507 24.39 27.91 3.04
N GLU A 508 25.40 27.76 2.18
CA GLU A 508 26.77 28.17 2.44
C GLU A 508 26.85 29.67 2.78
N GLY A 509 27.25 29.99 4.03
CA GLY A 509 27.46 31.37 4.49
C GLY A 509 26.83 31.74 5.83
N VAL A 510 25.93 30.91 6.38
CA VAL A 510 25.34 31.16 7.71
C VAL A 510 26.37 30.88 8.82
N LYS A 511 26.65 31.89 9.65
CA LYS A 511 27.67 31.80 10.70
C LYS A 511 27.24 30.86 11.84
N ARG A 512 28.02 29.79 12.05
CA ARG A 512 27.95 28.89 13.23
C ARG A 512 27.85 29.68 14.55
N ARG A 513 26.96 29.26 15.45
CA ARG A 513 27.07 29.66 16.86
C ARG A 513 28.21 28.89 17.52
N LYS A 514 28.92 29.56 18.43
CA LYS A 514 30.10 29.00 19.08
C LYS A 514 29.69 28.01 20.18
N GLY A 515 29.67 26.72 19.85
CA GLY A 515 29.35 25.62 20.78
C GLY A 515 28.42 24.54 20.24
N GLU A 516 27.93 24.65 19.00
CA GLU A 516 27.13 23.61 18.34
C GLU A 516 28.06 22.63 17.60
N GLU A 517 27.99 21.34 17.94
CA GLU A 517 28.80 20.27 17.31
C GLU A 517 28.12 19.66 16.06
N GLU A 518 26.79 19.78 15.94
CA GLU A 518 26.03 19.35 14.77
C GLU A 518 25.92 20.48 13.72
N GLU A 519 25.83 20.10 12.44
CA GLU A 519 25.55 21.05 11.36
C GLU A 519 24.12 21.58 11.51
N PRO A 520 23.89 22.90 11.62
CA PRO A 520 22.54 23.39 11.88
C PRO A 520 21.63 23.14 10.66
N LEU A 521 20.46 22.56 10.89
CA LEU A 521 19.48 22.27 9.84
C LEU A 521 18.61 23.49 9.52
N SER A 522 18.35 23.72 8.23
CA SER A 522 17.35 24.69 7.78
C SER A 522 15.99 24.01 7.66
N LEU A 523 15.00 24.46 8.43
CA LEU A 523 13.65 23.89 8.42
C LEU A 523 12.75 24.62 7.42
N GLN A 524 12.46 23.96 6.30
CA GLN A 524 11.47 24.42 5.33
C GLN A 524 10.06 24.11 5.83
N ARG A 525 9.31 25.15 6.21
CA ARG A 525 7.87 25.04 6.50
C ARG A 525 7.11 24.73 5.22
N LEU A 526 6.29 23.69 5.25
CA LEU A 526 5.52 23.22 4.09
C LEU A 526 4.06 23.70 4.18
N MET A 527 3.35 23.31 5.24
CA MET A 527 1.99 23.79 5.54
C MET A 527 1.62 23.53 7.01
N PRO A 528 0.64 24.24 7.59
CA PRO A 528 0.06 23.89 8.88
C PRO A 528 -0.59 22.50 8.81
N ALA A 529 -0.43 21.68 9.85
CA ALA A 529 -1.12 20.39 9.96
C ALA A 529 -2.65 20.58 9.98
N ASP A 530 -3.14 21.67 10.56
CA ASP A 530 -4.57 21.98 10.61
C ASP A 530 -5.18 22.40 9.26
N ALA A 531 -4.34 22.59 8.23
CA ALA A 531 -4.79 22.80 6.85
C ALA A 531 -5.07 21.48 6.10
N LEU A 532 -4.72 20.32 6.69
CA LEU A 532 -5.20 19.02 6.23
C LEU A 532 -6.70 18.89 6.54
N ARG A 533 -7.49 18.38 5.58
CA ARG A 533 -8.90 18.04 5.82
C ARG A 533 -9.02 16.77 6.66
N VAL A 534 -8.13 15.80 6.44
CA VAL A 534 -7.97 14.61 7.27
C VAL A 534 -7.30 14.98 8.59
N ARG A 535 -8.04 14.89 9.70
CA ARG A 535 -7.60 15.29 11.05
C ARG A 535 -6.75 14.23 11.74
N GLY A 536 -6.08 14.61 12.82
CA GLY A 536 -5.35 13.70 13.70
C GLY A 536 -3.88 13.46 13.33
N ARG A 537 -3.04 13.20 14.34
CA ARG A 537 -1.59 13.03 14.20
C ARG A 537 -1.20 11.91 13.25
N HIS A 538 -1.92 10.80 13.24
CA HIS A 538 -1.65 9.68 12.33
C HIS A 538 -1.81 10.08 10.85
N ASN A 539 -2.73 10.99 10.52
CA ASN A 539 -2.88 11.50 9.16
C ASN A 539 -1.80 12.53 8.79
N ALA A 540 -1.28 13.29 9.76
CA ALA A 540 -0.07 14.08 9.56
C ALA A 540 1.15 13.18 9.28
N ALA A 541 1.30 12.04 10.00
CA ALA A 541 2.36 11.07 9.71
C ALA A 541 2.23 10.46 8.30
N ASN A 542 1.02 10.02 7.91
CA ASN A 542 0.73 9.55 6.55
C ASN A 542 1.07 10.61 5.49
N ALA A 543 0.78 11.89 5.76
CA ALA A 543 1.11 13.01 4.88
C ALA A 543 2.61 13.24 4.71
N LEU A 544 3.38 13.15 5.79
CA LEU A 544 4.84 13.25 5.74
C LEU A 544 5.45 12.06 4.98
N ALA A 545 4.91 10.85 5.16
CA ALA A 545 5.33 9.66 4.40
C ALA A 545 5.02 9.79 2.90
N ALA A 546 3.81 10.25 2.53
CA ALA A 546 3.42 10.48 1.14
C ALA A 546 4.29 11.56 0.46
N LEU A 547 4.58 12.66 1.17
CA LEU A 547 5.49 13.71 0.71
C LEU A 547 6.91 13.16 0.51
N ALA A 548 7.42 12.33 1.41
CA ALA A 548 8.74 11.71 1.30
C ALA A 548 8.83 10.74 0.10
N LEU A 549 7.83 9.87 -0.09
CA LEU A 549 7.73 8.95 -1.23
C LEU A 549 7.71 9.71 -2.57
N ALA A 550 6.79 10.66 -2.74
CA ALA A 550 6.68 11.40 -3.99
C ALA A 550 7.89 12.33 -4.24
N SER A 551 8.49 12.90 -3.20
CA SER A 551 9.76 13.66 -3.34
C SER A 551 10.94 12.79 -3.77
N SER A 552 10.88 11.46 -3.55
CA SER A 552 11.95 10.51 -3.93
C SER A 552 11.94 10.14 -5.42
N ILE A 553 10.92 10.58 -6.18
CA ILE A 553 10.82 10.48 -7.64
C ILE A 553 10.69 11.87 -8.30
N ASP A 554 11.29 12.88 -7.66
CA ASP A 554 11.40 14.27 -8.13
C ASP A 554 10.05 14.96 -8.42
N CYS A 555 8.97 14.59 -7.73
CA CYS A 555 7.72 15.35 -7.80
C CYS A 555 7.88 16.73 -7.13
N PRO A 556 7.51 17.84 -7.80
CA PRO A 556 7.65 19.18 -7.24
C PRO A 556 6.73 19.45 -6.04
N LEU A 557 7.29 20.00 -4.95
CA LEU A 557 6.58 20.23 -3.69
C LEU A 557 5.32 21.11 -3.81
N ALA A 558 5.35 22.17 -4.63
CA ALA A 558 4.24 23.14 -4.69
C ALA A 558 2.88 22.52 -5.09
N PRO A 559 2.74 21.79 -6.22
CA PRO A 559 1.49 21.11 -6.54
C PRO A 559 1.15 19.97 -5.58
N MET A 560 2.14 19.27 -5.01
CA MET A 560 1.89 18.25 -3.99
C MET A 560 1.22 18.84 -2.74
N LEU A 561 1.73 19.95 -2.20
CA LEU A 561 1.13 20.62 -1.04
C LEU A 561 -0.29 21.15 -1.32
N HIS A 562 -0.56 21.55 -2.57
CA HIS A 562 -1.92 21.90 -3.00
C HIS A 562 -2.85 20.68 -3.03
N GLY A 563 -2.42 19.55 -3.61
CA GLY A 563 -3.19 18.29 -3.60
C GLY A 563 -3.42 17.74 -2.20
N LEU A 564 -2.40 17.79 -1.34
CA LEU A 564 -2.46 17.35 0.06
C LEU A 564 -3.52 18.12 0.87
N ARG A 565 -3.68 19.42 0.62
CA ARG A 565 -4.73 20.26 1.23
C ARG A 565 -6.15 19.94 0.74
N GLU A 566 -6.29 19.28 -0.40
CA GLU A 566 -7.59 18.93 -1.00
C GLU A 566 -8.03 17.49 -0.73
N TYR A 567 -7.08 16.60 -0.39
CA TYR A 567 -7.34 15.21 -0.02
C TYR A 567 -8.34 15.11 1.14
N ARG A 568 -9.43 14.33 0.95
CA ARG A 568 -10.55 14.23 1.90
C ARG A 568 -10.54 12.97 2.77
N GLY A 569 -9.66 12.01 2.48
CA GLY A 569 -9.69 10.67 3.10
C GLY A 569 -10.39 9.64 2.22
N GLU A 570 -10.32 8.38 2.66
CA GLU A 570 -10.91 7.23 1.99
C GLU A 570 -12.29 6.91 2.60
N PRO A 571 -13.24 6.35 1.82
CA PRO A 571 -14.46 5.75 2.38
C PRO A 571 -14.16 4.68 3.43
N HIS A 572 -15.08 4.49 4.38
CA HIS A 572 -15.06 3.50 5.46
C HIS A 572 -13.88 3.65 6.45
N ARG A 573 -13.42 4.89 6.67
CA ARG A 573 -12.29 5.23 7.56
C ARG A 573 -12.65 6.42 8.46
N VAL A 574 -13.45 6.15 9.49
CA VAL A 574 -14.14 7.16 10.32
C VAL A 574 -15.00 8.08 9.43
N GLU A 575 -15.72 7.48 8.49
CA GLU A 575 -16.64 8.16 7.58
C GLU A 575 -17.95 8.48 8.30
N PHE A 576 -18.37 9.75 8.27
CA PHE A 576 -19.68 10.14 8.80
C PHE A 576 -20.79 9.66 7.86
N VAL A 577 -21.72 8.87 8.41
CA VAL A 577 -22.85 8.30 7.67
C VAL A 577 -24.05 9.26 7.72
N THR A 578 -24.58 9.51 8.91
CA THR A 578 -25.70 10.44 9.16
C THR A 578 -25.82 10.75 10.66
N ALA A 579 -26.78 11.61 11.02
CA ALA A 579 -27.14 11.93 12.41
C ALA A 579 -28.58 11.49 12.70
N ILE A 580 -28.81 10.76 13.79
CA ILE A 580 -30.14 10.29 14.23
C ILE A 580 -30.36 10.75 15.67
N GLN A 581 -31.46 11.47 15.94
CA GLN A 581 -31.76 12.03 17.28
C GLN A 581 -30.61 12.86 17.91
N GLY A 582 -29.74 13.45 17.08
CA GLY A 582 -28.55 14.19 17.53
C GLY A 582 -27.34 13.32 17.90
N VAL A 583 -27.37 12.03 17.55
CA VAL A 583 -26.25 11.09 17.65
C VAL A 583 -25.64 10.91 16.26
N ASP A 584 -24.34 11.12 16.12
CA ASP A 584 -23.64 11.02 14.83
C ASP A 584 -23.08 9.60 14.61
N PHE A 585 -23.30 9.03 13.43
CA PHE A 585 -22.86 7.67 13.08
C PHE A 585 -21.60 7.69 12.23
N TYR A 586 -20.63 6.86 12.60
CA TYR A 586 -19.33 6.75 11.94
C TYR A 586 -18.98 5.30 11.56
N ASP A 587 -18.61 5.12 10.30
CA ASP A 587 -18.08 3.87 9.76
C ASP A 587 -16.54 3.90 9.68
N ASP A 588 -15.91 3.05 10.48
CA ASP A 588 -14.50 2.69 10.42
C ASP A 588 -14.35 1.16 10.32
N SER A 589 -15.16 0.50 9.47
CA SER A 589 -15.08 -0.95 9.22
C SER A 589 -13.69 -1.40 8.71
N LYS A 590 -12.85 -0.47 8.19
CA LYS A 590 -11.43 -0.72 7.88
C LYS A 590 -10.52 -0.82 9.13
N GLY A 591 -11.03 -0.54 10.33
CA GLY A 591 -10.37 -0.73 11.62
C GLY A 591 -10.27 -2.21 12.02
N THR A 592 -9.51 -3.01 11.26
CA THR A 592 -9.44 -4.48 11.40
C THR A 592 -8.36 -5.01 12.35
N ASN A 593 -7.73 -4.11 13.12
CA ASN A 593 -6.74 -4.42 14.15
C ASN A 593 -6.85 -3.42 15.32
N VAL A 594 -6.35 -3.81 16.48
CA VAL A 594 -6.43 -3.05 17.73
C VAL A 594 -5.82 -1.65 17.60
N GLY A 595 -4.67 -1.52 16.94
CA GLY A 595 -4.00 -0.23 16.73
C GLY A 595 -4.81 0.77 15.90
N ALA A 596 -5.58 0.28 14.92
CA ALA A 596 -6.49 1.10 14.13
C ALA A 596 -7.62 1.69 15.01
N THR A 597 -8.26 0.84 15.80
CA THR A 597 -9.37 1.24 16.67
C THR A 597 -8.92 2.16 17.81
N VAL A 598 -7.73 1.94 18.39
CA VAL A 598 -7.12 2.91 19.33
C VAL A 598 -6.94 4.28 18.66
N ALA A 599 -6.44 4.32 17.42
CA ALA A 599 -6.26 5.58 16.69
C ALA A 599 -7.59 6.28 16.34
N ALA A 600 -8.65 5.51 16.04
CA ALA A 600 -9.99 6.04 15.80
C ALA A 600 -10.62 6.63 17.08
N ILE A 601 -10.55 5.91 18.20
CA ILE A 601 -11.05 6.37 19.51
C ILE A 601 -10.33 7.66 19.95
N LEU A 602 -8.99 7.69 19.87
CA LEU A 602 -8.21 8.87 20.27
C LEU A 602 -8.38 10.07 19.33
N GLY A 603 -8.66 9.83 18.04
CA GLY A 603 -8.98 10.91 17.10
C GLY A 603 -10.35 11.51 17.38
N LEU A 604 -11.41 10.71 17.22
CA LEU A 604 -12.78 11.18 17.32
C LEU A 604 -13.16 11.57 18.76
N GLY A 605 -12.68 10.83 19.75
CA GLY A 605 -12.99 11.06 21.16
C GLY A 605 -12.36 12.31 21.78
N VAL A 606 -11.28 12.85 21.18
CA VAL A 606 -10.72 14.15 21.58
C VAL A 606 -11.50 15.29 20.93
N ASP A 607 -11.78 15.19 19.62
CA ASP A 607 -12.54 16.19 18.86
C ASP A 607 -13.99 16.35 19.36
N ARG A 608 -14.57 15.29 19.96
CA ARG A 608 -15.94 15.26 20.48
C ARG A 608 -16.10 15.68 21.94
N ALA A 609 -15.02 15.85 22.71
CA ALA A 609 -15.13 16.08 24.14
C ALA A 609 -15.97 17.34 24.47
N PRO A 610 -16.95 17.29 25.41
CA PRO A 610 -17.17 16.25 26.42
C PRO A 610 -18.11 15.11 26.02
N ALA A 611 -18.61 15.07 24.78
CA ALA A 611 -19.43 13.96 24.29
C ALA A 611 -18.63 12.66 24.19
N LYS A 612 -19.34 11.53 24.16
CA LYS A 612 -18.78 10.18 24.27
C LYS A 612 -19.02 9.35 23.02
N LEU A 613 -18.29 8.24 22.91
CA LEU A 613 -18.43 7.26 21.84
C LEU A 613 -19.22 6.03 22.32
N VAL A 614 -20.19 5.57 21.55
CA VAL A 614 -20.74 4.22 21.70
C VAL A 614 -20.09 3.34 20.64
N MET A 615 -19.33 2.36 21.06
CA MET A 615 -18.46 1.58 20.18
C MET A 615 -19.16 0.31 19.69
N ILE A 616 -18.88 -0.11 18.47
CA ILE A 616 -19.18 -1.47 17.98
C ILE A 616 -17.85 -2.18 17.70
N LEU A 617 -17.57 -3.22 18.47
CA LEU A 617 -16.30 -3.96 18.48
C LEU A 617 -16.53 -5.45 18.12
N GLY A 618 -15.54 -6.10 17.52
CA GLY A 618 -15.48 -7.55 17.35
C GLY A 618 -15.56 -8.09 15.92
N GLY A 619 -15.50 -9.42 15.84
CA GLY A 619 -15.18 -10.19 14.63
C GLY A 619 -14.07 -11.23 14.92
N ASP A 620 -13.28 -11.55 13.89
CA ASP A 620 -12.07 -12.39 13.98
C ASP A 620 -10.83 -11.58 14.40
N GLY A 621 -10.36 -11.79 15.62
CA GLY A 621 -9.27 -11.06 16.26
C GLY A 621 -7.86 -11.49 15.86
N LYS A 622 -7.70 -12.62 15.14
CA LYS A 622 -6.38 -13.13 14.68
C LYS A 622 -5.31 -13.26 15.80
N GLY A 623 -5.73 -13.53 17.03
CA GLY A 623 -4.83 -13.69 18.19
C GLY A 623 -4.12 -12.40 18.65
N GLN A 624 -4.68 -11.23 18.36
CA GLN A 624 -4.20 -9.94 18.90
C GLN A 624 -4.44 -9.81 20.41
N ASP A 625 -3.58 -9.04 21.10
CA ASP A 625 -3.90 -8.55 22.45
C ASP A 625 -4.85 -7.34 22.37
N PHE A 626 -6.02 -7.45 23.02
CA PHE A 626 -7.01 -6.39 23.11
C PHE A 626 -6.79 -5.41 24.28
N SER A 627 -5.84 -5.69 25.19
CA SER A 627 -5.55 -4.83 26.35
C SER A 627 -5.29 -3.34 26.01
N PRO A 628 -4.67 -2.96 24.86
CA PRO A 628 -4.46 -1.56 24.51
C PRO A 628 -5.75 -0.74 24.30
N LEU A 629 -6.91 -1.38 24.12
CA LEU A 629 -8.21 -0.70 24.03
C LEU A 629 -8.66 -0.12 25.37
N ALA A 630 -8.22 -0.68 26.51
CA ALA A 630 -8.80 -0.37 27.82
C ALA A 630 -8.70 1.12 28.20
N THR A 631 -7.52 1.74 28.04
CA THR A 631 -7.32 3.15 28.42
C THR A 631 -8.10 4.12 27.52
N PRO A 632 -8.05 4.05 26.17
CA PRO A 632 -8.90 4.87 25.31
C PRO A 632 -10.40 4.68 25.59
N MET A 633 -10.85 3.44 25.81
CA MET A 633 -12.25 3.14 26.12
C MET A 633 -12.71 3.79 27.43
N ALA A 634 -11.95 3.64 28.52
CA ALA A 634 -12.28 4.24 29.81
C ALA A 634 -12.40 5.78 29.75
N VAL A 635 -11.60 6.44 28.91
CA VAL A 635 -11.60 7.91 28.76
C VAL A 635 -12.72 8.40 27.84
N HIS A 636 -12.95 7.75 26.68
CA HIS A 636 -13.78 8.30 25.60
C HIS A 636 -15.10 7.56 25.33
N ALA A 637 -15.24 6.30 25.76
CA ALA A 637 -16.47 5.54 25.51
C ALA A 637 -17.57 5.82 26.56
N ARG A 638 -18.82 5.62 26.14
CA ARG A 638 -20.02 5.49 26.99
C ARG A 638 -20.44 4.05 27.16
N ALA A 639 -20.40 3.26 26.09
CA ALA A 639 -20.80 1.85 26.05
C ALA A 639 -20.12 1.13 24.86
N ALA A 640 -20.12 -0.20 24.84
CA ALA A 640 -19.65 -0.98 23.69
C ALA A 640 -20.54 -2.19 23.38
N ALA A 641 -21.01 -2.28 22.13
CA ALA A 641 -21.63 -3.47 21.58
C ALA A 641 -20.54 -4.40 21.04
N LEU A 642 -20.60 -5.68 21.40
CA LEU A 642 -19.60 -6.69 21.06
C LEU A 642 -20.20 -7.74 20.12
N ILE A 643 -19.56 -8.02 18.98
CA ILE A 643 -20.03 -8.98 17.97
C ILE A 643 -18.94 -9.99 17.56
N GLY A 644 -19.35 -11.09 16.93
CA GLY A 644 -18.43 -12.04 16.29
C GLY A 644 -17.61 -12.90 17.24
N ARG A 645 -16.66 -13.65 16.66
CA ARG A 645 -15.93 -14.75 17.31
C ARG A 645 -15.26 -14.33 18.63
N ASP A 646 -14.52 -13.21 18.60
CA ASP A 646 -13.67 -12.81 19.72
C ASP A 646 -14.30 -11.77 20.67
N ALA A 647 -15.61 -11.56 20.57
CA ALA A 647 -16.38 -10.71 21.50
C ALA A 647 -16.09 -11.01 22.98
N ALA A 648 -15.93 -12.29 23.33
CA ALA A 648 -15.60 -12.71 24.70
C ALA A 648 -14.19 -12.28 25.17
N GLN A 649 -13.22 -12.23 24.25
CA GLN A 649 -11.85 -11.82 24.55
C GLN A 649 -11.77 -10.30 24.73
N ILE A 650 -12.48 -9.56 23.86
CA ILE A 650 -12.61 -8.10 23.96
C ILE A 650 -13.31 -7.70 25.27
N GLU A 651 -14.40 -8.39 25.65
CA GLU A 651 -15.09 -8.13 26.91
C GLU A 651 -14.15 -8.31 28.11
N ALA A 652 -13.40 -9.42 28.16
CA ALA A 652 -12.44 -9.71 29.22
C ALA A 652 -11.34 -8.62 29.32
N ALA A 653 -10.81 -8.14 28.19
CA ALA A 653 -9.83 -7.07 28.16
C ALA A 653 -10.39 -5.70 28.63
N LEU A 654 -11.70 -5.49 28.49
CA LEU A 654 -12.37 -4.22 28.82
C LEU A 654 -13.10 -4.21 30.17
N GLN A 655 -13.26 -5.36 30.85
CA GLN A 655 -13.96 -5.48 32.14
C GLN A 655 -13.50 -4.45 33.20
N GLY A 656 -12.20 -4.14 33.26
CA GLY A 656 -11.63 -3.18 34.21
C GLY A 656 -11.93 -1.70 33.92
N THR A 657 -12.57 -1.37 32.79
CA THR A 657 -12.81 0.02 32.37
C THR A 657 -14.07 0.66 32.99
N GLY A 658 -15.01 -0.16 33.46
CA GLY A 658 -16.34 0.30 33.91
C GLY A 658 -17.28 0.73 32.79
N VAL A 659 -16.90 0.57 31.52
CA VAL A 659 -17.78 0.83 30.36
C VAL A 659 -18.82 -0.29 30.26
N PRO A 660 -20.14 0.02 30.22
CA PRO A 660 -21.19 -0.94 29.92
C PRO A 660 -20.96 -1.66 28.58
N MET A 661 -21.07 -2.99 28.59
CA MET A 661 -20.88 -3.84 27.41
C MET A 661 -22.04 -4.81 27.24
N GLN A 662 -22.41 -5.09 26.00
CA GLN A 662 -23.36 -6.13 25.67
C GLN A 662 -22.93 -6.88 24.40
N ARG A 663 -23.10 -8.20 24.40
CA ARG A 663 -22.85 -9.05 23.22
C ARG A 663 -24.09 -9.16 22.34
N HIS A 664 -23.91 -9.18 21.03
CA HIS A 664 -24.99 -9.30 20.04
C HIS A 664 -24.61 -10.30 18.94
N ASP A 665 -25.59 -11.07 18.47
CA ASP A 665 -25.40 -12.08 17.42
C ASP A 665 -25.31 -11.46 16.01
N SER A 666 -25.66 -10.18 15.86
CA SER A 666 -25.74 -9.48 14.57
C SER A 666 -25.30 -8.01 14.71
N LEU A 667 -24.74 -7.45 13.63
CA LEU A 667 -24.32 -6.05 13.57
C LEU A 667 -25.52 -5.09 13.55
N GLU A 668 -26.63 -5.51 12.95
CA GLU A 668 -27.88 -4.79 12.92
C GLU A 668 -28.47 -4.66 14.35
N ALA A 669 -28.42 -5.74 15.15
CA ALA A 669 -28.82 -5.72 16.55
C ALA A 669 -27.89 -4.85 17.42
N ALA A 670 -26.57 -4.96 17.21
CA ALA A 670 -25.56 -4.12 17.87
C ALA A 670 -25.74 -2.63 17.56
N THR A 671 -26.07 -2.28 16.30
CA THR A 671 -26.24 -0.89 15.85
C THR A 671 -27.50 -0.26 16.45
N ARG A 672 -28.62 -1.00 16.54
CA ARG A 672 -29.84 -0.53 17.22
C ARG A 672 -29.58 -0.28 18.71
N TRP A 673 -28.96 -1.24 19.40
CA TRP A 673 -28.59 -1.08 20.81
C TRP A 673 -27.60 0.08 21.03
N ALA A 674 -26.66 0.30 20.10
CA ALA A 674 -25.72 1.41 20.20
C ALA A 674 -26.40 2.79 20.15
N LEU A 675 -27.49 2.92 19.38
CA LEU A 675 -28.34 4.12 19.41
C LEU A 675 -29.07 4.25 20.76
N ASP A 676 -29.64 3.15 21.29
CA ASP A 676 -30.35 3.15 22.58
C ASP A 676 -29.45 3.54 23.77
N GLN A 677 -28.14 3.28 23.69
CA GLN A 677 -27.16 3.70 24.71
C GLN A 677 -26.64 5.13 24.51
N ALA A 678 -26.79 5.73 23.34
CA ALA A 678 -26.22 7.03 23.02
C ALA A 678 -27.07 8.19 23.55
N HIS A 679 -26.43 9.28 23.97
CA HIS A 679 -27.12 10.53 24.31
C HIS A 679 -26.95 11.54 23.16
N ALA A 680 -27.88 12.49 23.03
CA ALA A 680 -27.74 13.58 22.05
C ALA A 680 -26.38 14.32 22.22
N GLY A 681 -25.63 14.42 21.11
CA GLY A 681 -24.26 14.94 21.05
C GLY A 681 -23.16 13.86 20.98
N ASP A 682 -23.45 12.63 21.42
CA ASP A 682 -22.53 11.49 21.33
C ASP A 682 -22.37 10.99 19.88
N SER A 683 -21.54 9.97 19.68
CA SER A 683 -21.36 9.34 18.38
C SER A 683 -21.30 7.82 18.47
N VAL A 684 -21.96 7.13 17.54
CA VAL A 684 -21.82 5.68 17.36
C VAL A 684 -20.67 5.42 16.39
N LEU A 685 -19.69 4.61 16.78
CA LEU A 685 -18.51 4.31 15.97
C LEU A 685 -18.35 2.79 15.78
N LEU A 686 -18.53 2.33 14.53
CA LEU A 686 -18.11 1.01 14.11
C LEU A 686 -16.60 1.03 13.83
N SER A 687 -15.78 0.65 14.81
CA SER A 687 -14.33 0.45 14.62
C SER A 687 -13.96 -0.88 15.28
N PRO A 688 -14.01 -2.00 14.54
CA PRO A 688 -14.22 -3.32 15.14
C PRO A 688 -13.00 -3.96 15.83
N ALA A 689 -11.78 -3.43 15.67
CA ALA A 689 -10.50 -4.04 16.06
C ALA A 689 -10.20 -5.43 15.44
N CYS A 690 -11.12 -6.00 14.66
CA CYS A 690 -11.09 -7.37 14.14
C CYS A 690 -11.37 -7.43 12.63
N ALA A 691 -10.85 -8.49 11.99
CA ALA A 691 -11.28 -8.89 10.66
C ALA A 691 -12.77 -9.28 10.65
N SER A 692 -13.38 -9.20 9.46
CA SER A 692 -14.82 -9.41 9.27
C SER A 692 -15.21 -10.83 8.88
N LEU A 693 -14.23 -11.72 8.65
CA LEU A 693 -14.41 -12.96 7.88
C LEU A 693 -15.16 -14.07 8.61
N ASP A 694 -15.43 -13.89 9.90
CA ASP A 694 -16.27 -14.77 10.72
C ASP A 694 -17.77 -14.55 10.49
N MET A 695 -18.18 -13.32 10.13
CA MET A 695 -19.59 -12.93 9.93
C MET A 695 -19.91 -12.37 8.53
N PHE A 696 -18.91 -11.87 7.79
CA PHE A 696 -19.11 -11.11 6.54
C PHE A 696 -18.12 -11.53 5.45
N ARG A 697 -18.51 -11.34 4.17
CA ARG A 697 -17.66 -11.63 3.00
C ARG A 697 -16.32 -10.88 3.01
N ASN A 698 -16.34 -9.62 3.46
CA ASN A 698 -15.20 -8.71 3.60
C ASN A 698 -15.62 -7.48 4.44
N TYR A 699 -14.70 -6.54 4.69
CA TYR A 699 -15.00 -5.34 5.48
C TYR A 699 -16.01 -4.39 4.78
N ALA A 700 -16.09 -4.42 3.44
CA ALA A 700 -17.04 -3.61 2.69
C ALA A 700 -18.47 -4.11 2.91
N HIS A 701 -18.70 -5.43 2.88
CA HIS A 701 -19.99 -6.02 3.27
C HIS A 701 -20.39 -5.69 4.71
N ARG A 702 -19.43 -5.61 5.63
CA ARG A 702 -19.68 -5.16 7.00
C ARG A 702 -20.10 -3.68 7.07
N ALA A 703 -19.47 -2.82 6.26
CA ALA A 703 -19.85 -1.42 6.12
C ALA A 703 -21.23 -1.25 5.47
N GLU A 704 -21.52 -2.00 4.40
CA GLU A 704 -22.83 -2.06 3.73
C GLU A 704 -23.95 -2.35 4.75
N VAL A 705 -23.80 -3.40 5.56
CA VAL A 705 -24.78 -3.79 6.60
C VAL A 705 -24.96 -2.71 7.66
N PHE A 706 -23.87 -2.07 8.11
CA PHE A 706 -23.92 -0.97 9.08
C PHE A 706 -24.66 0.25 8.52
N ILE A 707 -24.22 0.76 7.36
CA ILE A 707 -24.80 1.93 6.69
C ILE A 707 -26.28 1.69 6.39
N GLN A 708 -26.64 0.50 5.90
CA GLN A 708 -28.03 0.11 5.65
C GLN A 708 -28.87 0.12 6.94
N THR A 709 -28.36 -0.45 8.04
CA THR A 709 -29.07 -0.42 9.34
C THR A 709 -29.25 1.01 9.86
N VAL A 710 -28.24 1.86 9.68
CA VAL A 710 -28.30 3.28 10.07
C VAL A 710 -29.33 4.04 9.23
N HIS A 711 -29.43 3.76 7.93
CA HIS A 711 -30.46 4.34 7.07
C HIS A 711 -31.87 3.86 7.42
N GLU A 712 -32.06 2.58 7.74
CA GLU A 712 -33.33 2.04 8.27
C GLU A 712 -33.73 2.73 9.57
N LEU A 713 -32.81 2.88 10.53
CA LEU A 713 -33.04 3.62 11.77
C LEU A 713 -33.42 5.09 11.53
N ALA A 714 -32.84 5.74 10.51
CA ALA A 714 -33.19 7.10 10.15
C ALA A 714 -34.59 7.19 9.49
N GLN A 715 -34.99 6.19 8.71
CA GLN A 715 -36.34 6.07 8.13
C GLN A 715 -37.40 5.82 9.21
N ASP A 716 -37.13 4.91 10.16
CA ASP A 716 -38.02 4.63 11.31
C ASP A 716 -38.28 5.88 12.17
N GLN A 717 -37.34 6.84 12.19
CA GLN A 717 -37.44 8.12 12.87
C GLN A 717 -37.99 9.26 11.98
N GLY A 718 -38.36 8.98 10.73
CA GLY A 718 -38.90 9.96 9.79
C GLY A 718 -37.90 11.01 9.28
N LEU A 719 -36.59 10.71 9.33
CA LEU A 719 -35.50 11.61 8.93
C LEU A 719 -35.08 11.47 7.46
N ILE A 720 -35.51 10.38 6.80
CA ILE A 720 -35.28 10.13 5.37
C ILE A 720 -36.61 9.71 4.75
N GLY A 721 -37.00 10.36 3.64
CA GLY A 721 -38.20 10.07 2.85
C GLY A 721 -37.95 10.26 1.36
#